data_AF-A0A8T0RIB2-F1
#
_entry.id   AF-A0A8T0RIB2-F1
#
_cell.length_a   1.000
_cell.length_b   1.000
_cell.length_c   1.000
_cell.angle_alpha   90.00
_cell.angle_beta   90.00
_cell.angle_gamma   90.00
#
_symmetry.space_group_name_H-M   'P 1'
#
loop_
_entity.id
_entity.type
_entity.pdbx_description
1 polymer ?
#
loop_
_entity_poly.entity_id
_entity_poly.type
_entity_poly.pdbx_seq_one_letter_code
_entity_poly.pdbx_strand_id
1 'polypeptide(L)'
;MRRGGGGGGGGVAASLAALLWCGCVVLALAGAAAAQGPRLPSAYKTLSGDAPRIVAKGGFSGVFPDSSSAAYSFALSASAPDTTLWCDVQLTKDGVGVCLRDINMQNCTNVAQAYTARKRTYVIDGVRKTGWFASDFTMAELQSVVLTQAIWSRSTRFDGYPILSVTDLPTILDVKQPSVWLNVQHDIFYKEHGLNMRNYILSIQKNVSVHYISSPELGFLQNISGRVHRKTKLVFSFLDKALLDNSIHRTYGSLLSNLTFVKSIASGIMVPKSYIWPVTKDNYLQQAPTSIVAEAHSAGLEIYASDFANDRIIPYNYSYDPLAEYLNFISDGGFSVDGVLSEHPITASGAIGCFANLNSSKTDHGEPLIISHNGASGDYPDCTDLAYHSAINDGADVIDCPVQVTSDGTLMCMSSVNLLDTTNVQRTPFSSRASVVSEIQATPGVFTFNLTWDDINSSIQPKISSPLSRYYVVRNPRYTNQGKFLKLSDFLAMGMDKDLSGVMIIIENAAFLAKSLGIDIVDSVNAALNAAGYDNQTAKGVLIQSKDSAVLVKLKQQKTKCKLVYTLPSGIGDVSTSSLEAVKKFADAVVVDKDNSVFTSSLDFIIRQNNLMKDLQSSGLAVYAQVFRNEFVSQPLDFFSDETVEINYYFQSFNLSGIITDFPKTVRRYKKNTCTGLGNDMPNYMQAVPIGALDQLLQKFKAQPPSMPPMPTLNASDVVETPLPPVAPRNEPGGSPRGAETPGLSIGLGVGGGISLLLALGTPFLIHKIKLQRAKKRRENFFNQNHGLLLQQLVSHNADIGERMIITLRELEKATNNFDRARVIGGGGHGVVFKGMIDLKVVAIKKSRILVQREIDEFINEVAVLSQVNHRNVVKLLGCCLETEVPLLVYEFISNGTLYQHLHVQGPVSLPRADRIRIALEVARALSYLHSAASMPIFHRDIKSANILLDDSLVAKVSDFGASRYIPIDKTGITTAVQGTIGYLDPEYYYTDRPTMREAEMRLENLLVKKNQIPYIMAPRGYNEHNTLVHCMSIEKVNKEASRQYTMEDEIILSATYPR
;
A
#
# COMPACT_ATOMS: atom_id res chain seq x y z
N MET A 1 30.08 9.87 56.93
CA MET A 1 29.42 9.03 57.97
C MET A 1 27.98 8.75 57.53
N ARG A 2 27.47 7.51 57.72
CA ARG A 2 26.05 7.03 57.59
C ARG A 2 25.30 7.39 56.28
N ARG A 3 24.96 6.47 55.34
CA ARG A 3 23.90 5.41 55.36
C ARG A 3 22.55 5.93 55.91
N GLY A 4 21.37 5.83 55.27
CA GLY A 4 20.89 5.28 53.98
C GLY A 4 19.38 5.65 53.83
N GLY A 5 18.55 5.15 52.90
CA GLY A 5 18.73 4.21 51.78
C GLY A 5 17.39 3.52 51.37
N GLY A 6 16.98 3.60 50.09
CA GLY A 6 15.71 3.06 49.52
C GLY A 6 14.62 4.13 49.30
N GLY A 7 13.79 4.11 48.24
CA GLY A 7 13.68 3.17 47.12
C GLY A 7 12.21 2.81 46.81
N GLY A 8 11.69 3.21 45.64
CA GLY A 8 10.34 2.87 45.16
C GLY A 8 9.45 4.10 44.90
N GLY A 9 8.98 4.27 43.66
CA GLY A 9 8.04 5.33 43.29
C GLY A 9 8.00 5.74 41.80
N GLY A 10 9.08 5.50 41.03
CA GLY A 10 9.21 6.04 39.67
C GLY A 10 8.29 5.43 38.59
N GLY A 11 7.81 4.20 38.76
CA GLY A 11 7.06 3.49 37.70
C GLY A 11 5.57 3.85 37.59
N VAL A 12 4.94 4.34 38.65
CA VAL A 12 3.47 4.51 38.71
C VAL A 12 3.03 5.85 38.10
N ALA A 13 3.91 6.87 38.14
CA ALA A 13 3.61 8.21 37.65
C ALA A 13 3.46 8.28 36.11
N ALA A 14 4.21 7.47 35.36
CA ALA A 14 4.10 7.41 33.90
C ALA A 14 2.75 6.84 33.43
N SER A 15 2.26 5.80 34.11
CA SER A 15 0.97 5.17 33.79
C SER A 15 -0.23 6.07 34.13
N LEU A 16 -0.20 6.77 35.27
CA LEU A 16 -1.20 7.77 35.63
C LEU A 16 -1.22 8.96 34.65
N ALA A 17 -0.07 9.43 34.20
CA ALA A 17 0.02 10.50 33.20
C ALA A 17 -0.49 10.06 31.80
N ALA A 18 -0.49 8.77 31.49
CA ALA A 18 -1.12 8.24 30.28
C ALA A 18 -2.66 8.19 30.42
N LEU A 19 -3.16 7.66 31.54
CA LEU A 19 -4.59 7.56 31.87
C LEU A 19 -5.28 8.94 31.95
N LEU A 20 -4.68 9.90 32.66
CA LEU A 20 -5.23 11.26 32.80
C LEU A 20 -5.36 12.01 31.47
N TRP A 21 -4.49 11.73 30.49
CA TRP A 21 -4.51 12.42 29.20
C TRP A 21 -5.33 11.70 28.13
N CYS A 22 -5.44 10.37 28.19
CA CYS A 22 -6.55 9.68 27.54
C CYS A 22 -7.87 10.25 28.07
N GLY A 23 -7.98 10.51 29.38
CA GLY A 23 -9.10 11.23 29.99
C GLY A 23 -9.39 12.59 29.35
N CYS A 24 -8.40 13.38 28.91
CA CYS A 24 -8.64 14.67 28.25
C CYS A 24 -9.12 14.55 26.80
N VAL A 25 -8.60 13.59 26.02
CA VAL A 25 -9.11 13.30 24.66
C VAL A 25 -10.50 12.62 24.74
N VAL A 26 -10.73 11.80 25.76
CA VAL A 26 -12.02 11.18 26.08
C VAL A 26 -13.02 12.23 26.59
N LEU A 27 -12.61 13.26 27.33
CA LEU A 27 -13.50 14.36 27.78
C LEU A 27 -14.00 15.23 26.62
N ALA A 28 -13.36 15.22 25.45
CA ALA A 28 -13.89 15.81 24.23
C ALA A 28 -14.97 14.95 23.54
N LEU A 29 -15.09 13.66 23.91
CA LEU A 29 -16.07 12.70 23.39
C LEU A 29 -17.12 12.28 24.44
N ALA A 30 -16.86 12.48 25.73
CA ALA A 30 -17.74 12.13 26.84
C ALA A 30 -18.82 13.21 27.07
N GLY A 31 -19.65 13.44 26.04
CA GLY A 31 -20.56 14.59 25.94
C GLY A 31 -22.06 14.29 26.01
N ALA A 32 -22.50 13.05 26.31
CA ALA A 32 -23.92 12.74 26.50
C ALA A 32 -24.16 11.60 27.50
N ALA A 33 -25.23 11.70 28.28
CA ALA A 33 -25.68 10.65 29.18
C ALA A 33 -26.29 9.46 28.39
N ALA A 34 -26.37 8.29 29.03
CA ALA A 34 -26.90 7.07 28.43
C ALA A 34 -28.38 7.19 28.02
N ALA A 35 -28.63 7.63 26.79
CA ALA A 35 -29.92 7.51 26.12
C ALA A 35 -30.07 6.10 25.54
N GLN A 36 -31.20 5.45 25.81
CA GLN A 36 -31.57 4.22 25.11
C GLN A 36 -31.93 4.59 23.66
N GLY A 37 -31.10 4.17 22.71
CA GLY A 37 -31.32 4.46 21.29
C GLY A 37 -32.69 3.99 20.79
N PRO A 38 -33.26 4.66 19.77
CA PRO A 38 -34.60 4.37 19.28
C PRO A 38 -34.69 2.93 18.74
N ARG A 39 -35.70 2.19 19.21
CA ARG A 39 -36.00 0.83 18.71
C ARG A 39 -36.47 0.90 17.26
N LEU A 40 -35.60 0.59 16.31
CA LEU A 40 -35.93 0.49 14.89
C LEU A 40 -36.61 -0.86 14.56
N PRO A 41 -37.68 -0.88 13.73
CA PRO A 41 -38.56 -2.05 13.62
C PRO A 41 -38.27 -2.94 12.40
N SER A 42 -37.37 -3.92 12.57
CA SER A 42 -37.55 -5.27 12.00
C SER A 42 -36.70 -6.25 12.82
N ALA A 43 -37.28 -7.36 13.28
CA ALA A 43 -36.55 -8.33 14.09
C ALA A 43 -35.38 -8.92 13.28
N TYR A 44 -34.18 -8.92 13.86
CA TYR A 44 -33.03 -9.61 13.29
C TYR A 44 -33.33 -11.12 13.22
N LYS A 45 -32.72 -11.84 12.27
CA LYS A 45 -32.86 -13.30 12.17
C LYS A 45 -31.85 -14.04 13.06
N THR A 46 -31.55 -13.46 14.21
CA THR A 46 -30.77 -14.07 15.30
C THR A 46 -31.63 -15.09 16.04
N LEU A 47 -31.02 -15.92 16.89
CA LEU A 47 -31.75 -16.93 17.66
C LEU A 47 -32.78 -16.30 18.63
N SER A 48 -32.48 -15.12 19.19
CA SER A 48 -33.40 -14.41 20.09
C SER A 48 -34.26 -13.34 19.41
N GLY A 49 -33.95 -12.95 18.18
CA GLY A 49 -34.53 -11.79 17.50
C GLY A 49 -33.89 -10.44 17.88
N ASP A 50 -32.97 -10.43 18.85
CA ASP A 50 -32.23 -9.23 19.26
C ASP A 50 -31.15 -8.83 18.24
N ALA A 51 -30.65 -7.59 18.36
CA ALA A 51 -29.49 -7.14 17.62
C ALA A 51 -28.24 -8.01 17.88
N PRO A 52 -27.42 -8.31 16.84
CA PRO A 52 -26.18 -9.04 17.00
C PRO A 52 -25.23 -8.36 17.98
N ARG A 53 -24.47 -9.16 18.75
CA ARG A 53 -23.47 -8.64 19.70
C ARG A 53 -22.19 -8.19 19.00
N ILE A 54 -21.66 -7.06 19.46
CA ILE A 54 -20.36 -6.54 19.05
C ILE A 54 -19.32 -7.02 20.07
N VAL A 55 -18.33 -7.77 19.62
CA VAL A 55 -17.24 -8.28 20.46
C VAL A 55 -15.93 -7.69 19.94
N ALA A 56 -15.27 -6.86 20.77
CA ALA A 56 -14.05 -6.14 20.42
C ALA A 56 -12.82 -7.02 20.71
N LYS A 57 -12.26 -7.64 19.66
CA LYS A 57 -11.16 -8.62 19.70
C LYS A 57 -9.86 -7.97 20.18
N GLY A 58 -9.53 -8.16 21.46
CA GLY A 58 -8.41 -7.47 22.10
C GLY A 58 -8.62 -5.96 22.22
N GLY A 59 -9.88 -5.50 22.25
CA GLY A 59 -10.23 -4.09 22.10
C GLY A 59 -10.20 -3.63 20.63
N PHE A 60 -9.75 -2.40 20.38
CA PHE A 60 -9.57 -1.81 19.05
C PHE A 60 -8.19 -2.18 18.47
N SER A 61 -7.95 -3.48 18.29
CA SER A 61 -6.68 -4.05 17.80
C SER A 61 -6.38 -3.75 16.32
N GLY A 62 -7.33 -3.14 15.60
CA GLY A 62 -7.13 -2.52 14.28
C GLY A 62 -6.10 -1.39 14.26
N VAL A 63 -5.98 -0.65 15.37
CA VAL A 63 -5.08 0.52 15.48
C VAL A 63 -3.98 0.28 16.51
N PHE A 64 -4.34 -0.24 17.68
CA PHE A 64 -3.44 -0.41 18.82
C PHE A 64 -2.91 -1.86 18.92
N PRO A 65 -1.81 -2.11 19.66
CA PRO A 65 -1.45 -3.47 20.05
C PRO A 65 -2.62 -4.16 20.77
N ASP A 66 -2.86 -5.41 20.40
CA ASP A 66 -3.93 -6.24 20.95
C ASP A 66 -3.87 -6.30 22.48
N SER A 67 -5.04 -6.19 23.12
CA SER A 67 -5.19 -6.28 24.58
C SER A 67 -4.47 -5.18 25.38
N SER A 68 -4.02 -4.11 24.72
CA SER A 68 -3.50 -2.92 25.39
C SER A 68 -4.58 -2.09 26.08
N SER A 69 -4.20 -1.30 27.08
CA SER A 69 -5.12 -0.38 27.75
C SER A 69 -5.73 0.65 26.79
N ALA A 70 -4.98 1.11 25.78
CA ALA A 70 -5.49 1.96 24.72
C ALA A 70 -6.51 1.24 23.83
N ALA A 71 -6.24 0.00 23.40
CA ALA A 71 -7.18 -0.78 22.59
C ALA A 71 -8.52 -0.97 23.31
N TYR A 72 -8.52 -1.36 24.59
CA TYR A 72 -9.75 -1.53 25.37
C TYR A 72 -10.46 -0.22 25.65
N SER A 73 -9.74 0.84 26.03
CA SER A 73 -10.32 2.16 26.29
C SER A 73 -11.01 2.71 25.03
N PHE A 74 -10.31 2.67 23.90
CA PHE A 74 -10.82 3.21 22.65
C PHE A 74 -12.01 2.41 22.11
N ALA A 75 -12.01 1.09 22.28
CA ALA A 75 -13.17 0.25 21.96
C ALA A 75 -14.42 0.67 22.75
N LEU A 76 -14.30 0.91 24.06
CA LEU A 76 -15.44 1.34 24.89
C LEU A 76 -15.93 2.77 24.56
N SER A 77 -15.06 3.68 24.15
CA SER A 77 -15.45 5.07 23.83
C SER A 77 -16.04 5.25 22.43
N ALA A 78 -15.50 4.51 21.44
CA ALA A 78 -15.81 4.70 20.01
C ALA A 78 -16.82 3.69 19.43
N SER A 79 -17.32 2.75 20.23
CA SER A 79 -18.24 1.68 19.78
C SER A 79 -19.59 1.75 20.51
N ALA A 80 -20.50 0.82 20.23
CA ALA A 80 -21.78 0.73 20.93
C ALA A 80 -21.60 0.48 22.44
N PRO A 81 -22.45 1.07 23.32
CA PRO A 81 -22.31 0.93 24.78
C PRO A 81 -22.39 -0.49 25.35
N ASP A 82 -22.93 -1.47 24.60
CA ASP A 82 -22.99 -2.88 24.99
C ASP A 82 -21.87 -3.74 24.37
N THR A 83 -20.87 -3.10 23.76
CA THR A 83 -19.66 -3.76 23.23
C THR A 83 -18.99 -4.61 24.30
N THR A 84 -18.76 -5.89 23.99
CA THR A 84 -18.12 -6.84 24.88
C THR A 84 -16.62 -6.91 24.60
N LEU A 85 -15.79 -6.80 25.64
CA LEU A 85 -14.33 -6.85 25.52
C LEU A 85 -13.83 -8.30 25.50
N TRP A 86 -13.06 -8.66 24.47
CA TRP A 86 -12.45 -9.97 24.32
C TRP A 86 -11.03 -10.03 24.89
N CYS A 87 -10.74 -11.06 25.66
CA CYS A 87 -9.40 -11.36 26.19
C CYS A 87 -9.06 -12.84 25.93
N ASP A 88 -7.99 -13.09 25.17
CA ASP A 88 -7.36 -14.40 25.07
C ASP A 88 -6.50 -14.65 26.32
N VAL A 89 -6.97 -15.54 27.20
CA VAL A 89 -6.40 -15.73 28.54
C VAL A 89 -5.22 -16.68 28.49
N GLN A 90 -4.03 -16.16 28.82
CA GLN A 90 -2.82 -16.95 29.03
C GLN A 90 -2.45 -16.90 30.53
N LEU A 91 -2.08 -18.02 31.15
CA LEU A 91 -1.62 -18.05 32.55
C LEU A 91 -0.10 -17.85 32.65
N THR A 92 0.32 -17.02 33.60
CA THR A 92 1.70 -16.91 34.06
C THR A 92 2.10 -18.07 34.96
N LYS A 93 3.41 -18.22 35.22
CA LYS A 93 3.99 -19.22 36.12
C LYS A 93 3.44 -19.16 37.56
N ASP A 94 3.09 -17.97 38.03
CA ASP A 94 2.49 -17.69 39.34
C ASP A 94 0.94 -17.72 39.32
N GLY A 95 0.33 -18.13 38.22
CA GLY A 95 -1.12 -18.35 38.12
C GLY A 95 -1.96 -17.09 37.89
N VAL A 96 -1.33 -15.99 37.46
CA VAL A 96 -2.04 -14.77 37.03
C VAL A 96 -2.47 -14.94 35.57
N GLY A 97 -3.74 -14.67 35.27
CA GLY A 97 -4.22 -14.63 33.88
C GLY A 97 -4.01 -13.26 33.26
N VAL A 98 -3.34 -13.24 32.12
CA VAL A 98 -3.06 -12.06 31.29
C VAL A 98 -3.76 -12.17 29.95
N CYS A 99 -4.10 -11.03 29.35
CA CYS A 99 -4.69 -10.97 28.02
C CYS A 99 -3.58 -10.89 26.95
N LEU A 100 -3.41 -11.97 26.17
CA LEU A 100 -2.38 -12.09 25.14
C LEU A 100 -2.90 -12.89 23.94
N ARG A 101 -2.86 -12.25 22.77
CA ARG A 101 -3.35 -12.74 21.46
C ARG A 101 -2.77 -14.09 21.02
N ASP A 102 -1.54 -14.41 21.44
CA ASP A 102 -0.82 -15.62 21.03
C ASP A 102 -0.10 -16.24 22.24
N ILE A 103 -0.20 -17.56 22.39
CA ILE A 103 0.52 -18.34 23.41
C ILE A 103 2.05 -18.20 23.29
N ASN A 104 2.55 -18.00 22.07
CA ASN A 104 3.94 -17.61 21.82
C ASN A 104 4.05 -16.07 21.85
N MET A 105 4.40 -15.57 23.03
CA MET A 105 4.47 -14.15 23.36
C MET A 105 5.31 -13.31 22.37
N GLN A 106 6.32 -13.89 21.70
CA GLN A 106 7.14 -13.15 20.72
C GLN A 106 6.32 -12.59 19.54
N ASN A 107 5.13 -13.16 19.28
CA ASN A 107 4.28 -12.77 18.15
C ASN A 107 3.44 -11.51 18.44
N CYS A 108 3.34 -11.09 19.72
CA CYS A 108 2.57 -9.92 20.15
C CYS A 108 3.27 -9.07 21.24
N THR A 109 4.55 -9.35 21.53
CA THR A 109 5.33 -8.61 22.54
C THR A 109 6.82 -8.55 22.18
N ASN A 110 7.55 -7.64 22.84
CA ASN A 110 9.02 -7.54 22.73
C ASN A 110 9.80 -8.60 23.54
N VAL A 111 9.16 -9.66 24.08
CA VAL A 111 9.76 -10.61 25.04
C VAL A 111 11.09 -11.23 24.57
N ALA A 112 11.25 -11.45 23.26
CA ALA A 112 12.47 -12.00 22.68
C ALA A 112 13.69 -11.06 22.83
N GLN A 113 13.46 -9.75 22.93
CA GLN A 113 14.47 -8.74 23.20
C GLN A 113 14.76 -8.64 24.71
N ALA A 114 13.71 -8.71 25.55
CA ALA A 114 13.85 -8.67 27.01
C ALA A 114 14.53 -9.92 27.60
N TYR A 115 14.30 -11.10 27.01
CA TYR A 115 14.69 -12.39 27.58
C TYR A 115 15.28 -13.38 26.56
N THR A 116 16.30 -12.95 25.81
CA THR A 116 16.97 -13.72 24.74
C THR A 116 17.27 -15.18 25.08
N ALA A 117 17.73 -15.48 26.30
CA ALA A 117 18.13 -16.82 26.73
C ALA A 117 16.99 -17.72 27.27
N ARG A 118 15.76 -17.21 27.44
CA ARG A 118 14.62 -17.96 28.03
C ARG A 118 13.72 -18.66 27.02
N LYS A 119 14.15 -18.79 25.75
CA LYS A 119 13.37 -19.49 24.73
C LYS A 119 13.16 -20.97 25.11
N ARG A 120 11.92 -21.45 25.05
CA ARG A 120 11.53 -22.85 25.31
C ARG A 120 10.94 -23.51 24.07
N THR A 121 10.80 -24.83 24.13
CA THR A 121 10.09 -25.62 23.13
C THR A 121 9.12 -26.55 23.85
N TYR A 122 7.83 -26.41 23.55
CA TYR A 122 6.77 -27.24 24.08
C TYR A 122 6.04 -27.96 22.95
N VAL A 123 5.34 -29.05 23.29
CA VAL A 123 4.31 -29.62 22.42
C VAL A 123 3.00 -28.97 22.85
N ILE A 124 2.36 -28.24 21.93
CA ILE A 124 1.11 -27.51 22.17
C ILE A 124 0.18 -27.91 21.03
N ASP A 125 -1.00 -28.42 21.38
CA ASP A 125 -2.00 -28.97 20.44
C ASP A 125 -1.45 -30.11 19.54
N GLY A 126 -0.44 -30.85 20.04
CA GLY A 126 0.28 -31.89 19.28
C GLY A 126 1.40 -31.36 18.37
N VAL A 127 1.60 -30.05 18.28
CA VAL A 127 2.62 -29.40 17.43
C VAL A 127 3.79 -28.90 18.30
N ARG A 128 5.04 -29.14 17.87
CA ARG A 128 6.21 -28.54 18.53
C ARG A 128 6.27 -27.04 18.24
N LYS A 129 6.05 -26.21 19.25
CA LYS A 129 6.16 -24.74 19.17
C LYS A 129 7.40 -24.29 19.95
N THR A 130 8.26 -23.46 19.35
CA THR A 130 9.50 -22.95 19.96
C THR A 130 9.46 -21.43 20.06
N GLY A 131 9.50 -20.89 21.28
CA GLY A 131 9.16 -19.49 21.54
C GLY A 131 9.29 -19.10 23.00
N TRP A 132 8.53 -18.09 23.40
CA TRP A 132 8.43 -17.58 24.77
C TRP A 132 6.98 -17.71 25.23
N PHE A 133 6.75 -18.30 26.40
CA PHE A 133 5.40 -18.67 26.87
C PHE A 133 5.14 -18.06 28.24
N ALA A 134 3.95 -17.49 28.46
CA ALA A 134 3.63 -16.80 29.71
C ALA A 134 3.84 -17.71 30.95
N SER A 135 3.58 -19.01 30.82
CA SER A 135 3.81 -20.04 31.86
C SER A 135 5.26 -20.16 32.35
N ASP A 136 6.24 -19.63 31.61
CA ASP A 136 7.66 -19.64 32.00
C ASP A 136 8.05 -18.45 32.89
N PHE A 137 7.19 -17.44 33.00
CA PHE A 137 7.46 -16.15 33.65
C PHE A 137 6.45 -15.86 34.77
N THR A 138 6.89 -15.19 35.84
CA THR A 138 5.93 -14.60 36.80
C THR A 138 5.38 -13.28 36.28
N MET A 139 4.23 -12.84 36.78
CA MET A 139 3.68 -11.52 36.41
C MET A 139 4.67 -10.37 36.74
N ALA A 140 5.47 -10.52 37.79
CA ALA A 140 6.52 -9.57 38.14
C ALA A 140 7.67 -9.52 37.13
N GLU A 141 8.05 -10.64 36.50
CA GLU A 141 9.06 -10.65 35.43
C GLU A 141 8.50 -10.00 34.15
N LEU A 142 7.23 -10.23 33.85
CA LEU A 142 6.55 -9.68 32.67
C LEU A 142 6.35 -8.15 32.69
N GLN A 143 6.58 -7.47 33.82
CA GLN A 143 6.53 -6.00 33.89
C GLN A 143 7.54 -5.29 32.96
N SER A 144 8.60 -5.99 32.54
CA SER A 144 9.60 -5.50 31.57
C SER A 144 9.22 -5.74 30.11
N VAL A 145 8.16 -6.50 29.87
CA VAL A 145 7.69 -6.91 28.54
C VAL A 145 6.52 -6.01 28.12
N VAL A 146 6.58 -5.51 26.89
CA VAL A 146 5.55 -4.65 26.30
C VAL A 146 4.92 -5.30 25.07
N LEU A 147 3.64 -5.00 24.89
CA LEU A 147 2.83 -5.36 23.74
C LEU A 147 3.33 -4.65 22.47
N THR A 148 3.32 -5.38 21.37
CA THR A 148 3.70 -4.91 20.02
C THR A 148 2.61 -5.27 19.03
N GLN A 149 2.43 -4.46 17.98
CA GLN A 149 1.50 -4.76 16.90
C GLN A 149 1.87 -6.10 16.23
N ALA A 150 0.95 -7.05 16.30
CA ALA A 150 1.16 -8.44 15.85
C ALA A 150 0.92 -8.62 14.32
N ILE A 151 0.31 -7.63 13.67
CA ILE A 151 -0.03 -7.65 12.25
C ILE A 151 0.86 -6.66 11.49
N TRP A 152 1.71 -7.20 10.61
CA TRP A 152 2.70 -6.44 9.84
C TRP A 152 2.14 -5.31 8.95
N SER A 153 0.89 -5.43 8.50
CA SER A 153 0.22 -4.39 7.71
C SER A 153 -0.35 -3.24 8.55
N ARG A 154 -0.16 -3.26 9.88
CA ARG A 154 -0.65 -2.23 10.80
C ARG A 154 0.51 -1.47 11.44
N SER A 155 0.23 -0.25 11.87
CA SER A 155 1.24 0.66 12.41
C SER A 155 1.82 0.17 13.75
N THR A 156 3.12 -0.13 13.79
CA THR A 156 3.91 -0.42 15.00
C THR A 156 4.20 0.85 15.83
N ARG A 157 3.59 1.99 15.49
CA ARG A 157 3.88 3.26 16.17
C ARG A 157 3.32 3.34 17.58
N PHE A 158 2.26 2.58 17.86
CA PHE A 158 1.62 2.43 19.17
C PHE A 158 2.19 1.27 20.02
N ASP A 159 3.28 0.63 19.61
CA ASP A 159 3.97 -0.39 20.42
C ASP A 159 4.51 0.21 21.73
N GLY A 160 4.49 -0.56 22.82
CA GLY A 160 5.06 -0.14 24.11
C GLY A 160 4.12 -0.20 25.32
N TYR A 161 2.87 -0.64 25.16
CA TYR A 161 1.94 -0.81 26.29
C TYR A 161 2.32 -2.02 27.16
N PRO A 162 2.16 -1.95 28.50
CA PRO A 162 2.38 -3.10 29.37
C PRO A 162 1.33 -4.20 29.15
N ILE A 163 1.69 -5.44 29.47
CA ILE A 163 0.75 -6.58 29.50
C ILE A 163 -0.26 -6.36 30.64
N LEU A 164 -1.55 -6.49 30.34
CA LEU A 164 -2.64 -6.40 31.31
C LEU A 164 -3.06 -7.76 31.86
N SER A 165 -3.42 -7.79 33.13
CA SER A 165 -4.14 -8.90 33.77
C SER A 165 -5.64 -8.78 33.53
N VAL A 166 -6.38 -9.89 33.60
CA VAL A 166 -7.87 -9.85 33.51
C VAL A 166 -8.49 -9.03 34.64
N THR A 167 -7.81 -8.95 35.80
CA THR A 167 -8.22 -8.09 36.93
C THR A 167 -8.13 -6.60 36.65
N ASP A 168 -7.37 -6.16 35.62
CA ASP A 168 -7.26 -4.75 35.26
C ASP A 168 -8.46 -4.28 34.42
N LEU A 169 -9.11 -5.19 33.66
CA LEU A 169 -10.21 -4.85 32.74
C LEU A 169 -11.37 -4.05 33.39
N PRO A 170 -11.85 -4.36 34.61
CA PRO A 170 -12.91 -3.57 35.25
C PRO A 170 -12.49 -2.15 35.70
N THR A 171 -11.19 -1.85 35.70
CA THR A 171 -10.65 -0.52 36.07
C THR A 171 -10.42 0.39 34.85
N ILE A 172 -10.65 -0.13 33.64
CA ILE A 172 -10.51 0.64 32.40
C ILE A 172 -11.70 1.62 32.28
N LEU A 173 -11.37 2.92 32.23
CA LEU A 173 -12.28 4.06 32.02
C LEU A 173 -13.37 4.34 33.08
N ASP A 174 -13.24 3.85 34.32
CA ASP A 174 -14.28 4.00 35.38
C ASP A 174 -15.70 3.51 34.97
N VAL A 175 -15.79 2.72 33.89
CA VAL A 175 -17.04 2.16 33.39
C VAL A 175 -17.54 1.13 34.39
N LYS A 176 -18.81 1.24 34.81
CA LYS A 176 -19.45 0.28 35.72
C LYS A 176 -19.54 -1.12 35.10
N GLN A 177 -18.50 -1.91 35.29
CA GLN A 177 -18.37 -3.31 34.90
C GLN A 177 -18.62 -3.56 33.40
N PRO A 178 -17.63 -3.31 32.52
CA PRO A 178 -17.74 -3.70 31.10
C PRO A 178 -18.05 -5.19 30.96
N SER A 179 -18.80 -5.54 29.90
CA SER A 179 -19.05 -6.94 29.54
C SER A 179 -17.74 -7.58 29.08
N VAL A 180 -17.28 -8.63 29.77
CA VAL A 180 -16.03 -9.33 29.44
C VAL A 180 -16.31 -10.71 28.86
N TRP A 181 -15.59 -11.03 27.79
CA TRP A 181 -15.50 -12.34 27.15
C TRP A 181 -14.10 -12.91 27.34
N LEU A 182 -13.99 -14.08 27.99
CA LEU A 182 -12.72 -14.78 28.21
C LEU A 182 -12.59 -15.98 27.27
N ASN A 183 -11.54 -16.01 26.45
CA ASN A 183 -11.25 -17.14 25.58
C ASN A 183 -10.09 -17.98 26.16
N VAL A 184 -10.31 -19.28 26.34
CA VAL A 184 -9.34 -20.23 26.90
C VAL A 184 -8.93 -21.21 25.82
N GLN A 185 -7.75 -21.01 25.24
CA GLN A 185 -7.32 -21.73 24.02
C GLN A 185 -6.67 -23.09 24.27
N HIS A 186 -6.00 -23.28 25.42
CA HIS A 186 -5.03 -24.38 25.63
C HIS A 186 -5.06 -24.98 27.07
N ASP A 187 -6.23 -25.38 27.62
CA ASP A 187 -6.32 -25.91 29.01
C ASP A 187 -5.47 -27.18 29.20
N ILE A 188 -5.41 -28.06 28.20
CA ILE A 188 -4.53 -29.25 28.23
C ILE A 188 -3.07 -28.86 28.52
N PHE A 189 -2.52 -27.91 27.76
CA PHE A 189 -1.14 -27.44 27.93
C PHE A 189 -0.93 -26.90 29.35
N TYR A 190 -1.82 -26.03 29.84
CA TYR A 190 -1.68 -25.46 31.18
C TYR A 190 -1.72 -26.52 32.28
N LYS A 191 -2.61 -27.50 32.16
CA LYS A 191 -2.74 -28.62 33.09
C LYS A 191 -1.49 -29.49 33.14
N GLU A 192 -0.86 -29.76 32.00
CA GLU A 192 0.41 -30.50 31.92
C GLU A 192 1.57 -29.77 32.59
N HIS A 193 1.53 -28.42 32.63
CA HIS A 193 2.54 -27.56 33.22
C HIS A 193 2.21 -27.12 34.66
N GLY A 194 1.28 -27.81 35.33
CA GLY A 194 0.93 -27.58 36.74
C GLY A 194 0.05 -26.36 37.01
N LEU A 195 -0.44 -25.70 35.96
CA LEU A 195 -1.38 -24.57 36.02
C LEU A 195 -2.83 -25.08 35.83
N ASN A 196 -3.82 -24.27 36.19
CA ASN A 196 -5.22 -24.74 36.20
C ASN A 196 -6.20 -23.63 35.76
N MET A 197 -6.54 -23.61 34.46
CA MET A 197 -7.45 -22.62 33.89
C MET A 197 -8.84 -22.68 34.51
N ARG A 198 -9.37 -23.87 34.80
CA ARG A 198 -10.67 -24.00 35.46
C ARG A 198 -10.70 -23.28 36.81
N ASN A 199 -9.70 -23.47 37.67
CA ASN A 199 -9.64 -22.80 38.97
C ASN A 199 -9.45 -21.29 38.81
N TYR A 200 -8.64 -20.86 37.85
CA TYR A 200 -8.48 -19.44 37.51
C TYR A 200 -9.82 -18.81 37.11
N ILE A 201 -10.50 -19.37 36.11
CA ILE A 201 -11.79 -18.87 35.59
C ILE A 201 -12.87 -18.82 36.67
N LEU A 202 -13.01 -19.87 37.48
CA LEU A 202 -13.98 -19.89 38.60
C LEU A 202 -13.64 -18.90 39.73
N SER A 203 -12.38 -18.46 39.83
CA SER A 203 -11.95 -17.46 40.82
C SER A 203 -12.11 -16.02 40.31
N ILE A 204 -11.72 -15.74 39.06
CA ILE A 204 -11.79 -14.38 38.47
C ILE A 204 -13.24 -13.91 38.31
N GLN A 205 -14.18 -14.83 38.05
CA GLN A 205 -15.62 -14.58 38.02
C GLN A 205 -16.21 -13.97 39.31
N LYS A 206 -15.48 -13.99 40.44
CA LYS A 206 -15.92 -13.32 41.68
C LYS A 206 -15.69 -11.81 41.65
N ASN A 207 -14.73 -11.36 40.84
CA ASN A 207 -14.24 -9.97 40.80
C ASN A 207 -14.49 -9.29 39.46
N VAL A 208 -14.69 -10.06 38.38
CA VAL A 208 -14.86 -9.58 37.00
C VAL A 208 -16.20 -10.05 36.43
N SER A 209 -16.92 -9.16 35.73
CA SER A 209 -18.24 -9.42 35.15
C SER A 209 -18.16 -10.19 33.82
N VAL A 210 -17.74 -11.46 33.92
CA VAL A 210 -17.56 -12.36 32.76
C VAL A 210 -18.92 -12.84 32.24
N HIS A 211 -19.32 -12.32 31.09
CA HIS A 211 -20.58 -12.67 30.42
C HIS A 211 -20.43 -13.88 29.51
N TYR A 212 -19.23 -14.13 28.98
CA TYR A 212 -18.95 -15.21 28.04
C TYR A 212 -17.63 -15.89 28.37
N ILE A 213 -17.59 -17.22 28.25
CA ILE A 213 -16.36 -18.01 28.25
C ILE A 213 -16.37 -18.86 27.00
N SER A 214 -15.33 -18.75 26.18
CA SER A 214 -15.15 -19.59 24.99
C SER A 214 -13.91 -20.47 25.08
N SER A 215 -13.92 -21.57 24.33
CA SER A 215 -12.75 -22.44 24.17
C SER A 215 -12.88 -23.29 22.91
N PRO A 216 -11.77 -23.59 22.21
CA PRO A 216 -11.73 -24.61 21.16
C PRO A 216 -11.59 -26.04 21.73
N GLU A 217 -11.40 -26.21 23.04
CA GLU A 217 -11.36 -27.51 23.73
C GLU A 217 -12.74 -27.79 24.38
N LEU A 218 -13.57 -28.64 23.77
CA LEU A 218 -14.93 -28.90 24.26
C LEU A 218 -14.93 -29.58 25.63
N GLY A 219 -13.91 -30.39 25.93
CA GLY A 219 -13.69 -31.03 27.23
C GLY A 219 -13.42 -30.02 28.36
N PHE A 220 -12.80 -28.87 28.07
CA PHE A 220 -12.68 -27.78 29.03
C PHE A 220 -14.07 -27.19 29.37
N LEU A 221 -14.89 -26.91 28.35
CA LEU A 221 -16.25 -26.42 28.53
C LEU A 221 -17.13 -27.41 29.31
N GLN A 222 -17.03 -28.72 29.04
CA GLN A 222 -17.67 -29.78 29.82
C GLN A 222 -17.27 -29.71 31.31
N ASN A 223 -15.99 -29.49 31.61
CA ASN A 223 -15.45 -29.46 32.97
C ASN A 223 -15.89 -28.21 33.78
N ILE A 224 -16.21 -27.09 33.12
CA ILE A 224 -16.72 -25.87 33.78
C ILE A 224 -18.25 -25.72 33.71
N SER A 225 -18.93 -26.52 32.89
CA SER A 225 -20.39 -26.52 32.79
C SER A 225 -21.06 -26.76 34.15
N GLY A 226 -22.12 -26.01 34.44
CA GLY A 226 -22.81 -26.00 35.73
C GLY A 226 -22.03 -25.41 36.91
N ARG A 227 -20.78 -24.94 36.73
CA ARG A 227 -19.93 -24.36 37.79
C ARG A 227 -19.70 -22.85 37.66
N VAL A 228 -19.84 -22.32 36.45
CA VAL A 228 -19.79 -20.87 36.15
C VAL A 228 -21.07 -20.16 36.62
N HIS A 229 -21.06 -18.83 36.71
CA HIS A 229 -22.26 -18.04 37.02
C HIS A 229 -23.40 -18.33 36.05
N ARG A 230 -24.65 -18.37 36.55
CA ARG A 230 -25.86 -18.68 35.74
C ARG A 230 -26.08 -17.76 34.54
N LYS A 231 -25.53 -16.54 34.55
CA LYS A 231 -25.60 -15.59 33.43
C LYS A 231 -24.46 -15.71 32.42
N THR A 232 -23.38 -16.43 32.76
CA THR A 232 -22.23 -16.61 31.88
C THR A 232 -22.55 -17.67 30.83
N LYS A 233 -22.44 -17.29 29.56
CA LYS A 233 -22.62 -18.17 28.41
C LYS A 233 -21.34 -18.94 28.11
N LEU A 234 -21.48 -20.20 27.72
CA LEU A 234 -20.36 -21.04 27.24
C LEU A 234 -20.43 -21.12 25.71
N VAL A 235 -19.32 -20.85 25.03
CA VAL A 235 -19.27 -20.80 23.55
C VAL A 235 -18.16 -21.70 23.02
N PHE A 236 -18.50 -22.66 22.16
CA PHE A 236 -17.51 -23.55 21.56
C PHE A 236 -16.89 -22.93 20.31
N SER A 237 -15.57 -22.77 20.29
CA SER A 237 -14.83 -22.14 19.19
C SER A 237 -14.38 -23.18 18.16
N PHE A 238 -14.95 -23.15 16.96
CA PHE A 238 -14.50 -24.01 15.87
C PHE A 238 -13.20 -23.49 15.24
N LEU A 239 -12.19 -24.36 15.20
CA LEU A 239 -11.02 -24.20 14.34
C LEU A 239 -11.24 -24.94 13.01
N ASP A 240 -10.20 -25.05 12.16
CA ASP A 240 -10.24 -25.75 10.87
C ASP A 240 -10.87 -27.16 10.98
N LYS A 241 -11.75 -27.51 10.02
CA LYS A 241 -12.57 -28.74 10.04
C LYS A 241 -11.73 -30.02 10.10
N ALA A 242 -10.50 -30.00 9.59
CA ALA A 242 -9.57 -31.12 9.62
C ALA A 242 -8.79 -31.27 10.93
N LEU A 243 -8.74 -30.22 11.77
CA LEU A 243 -8.07 -30.28 13.07
C LEU A 243 -8.86 -31.12 14.08
N LEU A 244 -8.13 -31.64 15.07
CA LEU A 244 -8.64 -32.46 16.15
C LEU A 244 -8.81 -31.61 17.42
N ASP A 245 -10.00 -31.66 18.04
CA ASP A 245 -10.14 -31.31 19.45
C ASP A 245 -9.50 -32.43 20.29
N ASN A 246 -8.30 -32.15 20.79
CA ASN A 246 -7.50 -33.10 21.58
C ASN A 246 -8.16 -33.45 22.93
N SER A 247 -9.09 -32.64 23.43
CA SER A 247 -9.73 -32.86 24.74
C SER A 247 -10.77 -33.98 24.73
N ILE A 248 -11.32 -34.29 23.54
CA ILE A 248 -12.35 -35.34 23.34
C ILE A 248 -12.06 -36.26 22.14
N HIS A 249 -10.89 -36.10 21.50
CA HIS A 249 -10.43 -36.85 20.33
C HIS A 249 -11.44 -36.91 19.16
N ARG A 250 -12.05 -35.76 18.84
CA ARG A 250 -12.97 -35.61 17.69
C ARG A 250 -12.56 -34.43 16.82
N THR A 251 -12.72 -34.54 15.49
CA THR A 251 -12.40 -33.42 14.60
C THR A 251 -13.47 -32.35 14.66
N TYR A 252 -13.09 -31.08 14.45
CA TYR A 252 -14.03 -29.97 14.38
C TYR A 252 -15.11 -30.21 13.30
N GLY A 253 -14.75 -30.79 12.15
CA GLY A 253 -15.72 -31.20 11.13
C GLY A 253 -16.76 -32.21 11.65
N SER A 254 -16.34 -33.21 12.46
CA SER A 254 -17.26 -34.20 13.04
C SER A 254 -18.18 -33.62 14.14
N LEU A 255 -17.75 -32.54 14.80
CA LEU A 255 -18.54 -31.80 15.79
C LEU A 255 -19.51 -30.85 15.12
N LEU A 256 -19.10 -30.23 14.00
CA LEU A 256 -19.94 -29.37 13.18
C LEU A 256 -21.15 -30.14 12.62
N SER A 257 -20.97 -31.40 12.23
CA SER A 257 -22.05 -32.30 11.81
C SER A 257 -22.94 -32.81 12.96
N ASN A 258 -22.70 -32.42 14.22
CA ASN A 258 -23.49 -32.83 15.38
C ASN A 258 -23.59 -31.68 16.41
N LEU A 259 -24.23 -30.59 16.00
CA LEU A 259 -24.45 -29.42 16.85
C LEU A 259 -25.31 -29.72 18.09
N THR A 260 -26.20 -30.72 18.05
CA THR A 260 -26.99 -31.15 19.21
C THR A 260 -26.10 -31.65 20.36
N PHE A 261 -25.00 -32.34 20.06
CA PHE A 261 -23.99 -32.71 21.07
C PHE A 261 -23.31 -31.46 21.64
N VAL A 262 -22.91 -30.50 20.80
CA VAL A 262 -22.32 -29.23 21.27
C VAL A 262 -23.31 -28.45 22.15
N LYS A 263 -24.60 -28.45 21.82
CA LYS A 263 -25.68 -27.81 22.59
C LYS A 263 -25.86 -28.37 24.00
N SER A 264 -25.55 -29.64 24.25
CA SER A 264 -25.59 -30.21 25.61
C SER A 264 -24.52 -29.63 26.55
N ILE A 265 -23.57 -28.85 26.04
CA ILE A 265 -22.38 -28.36 26.74
C ILE A 265 -22.29 -26.83 26.68
N ALA A 266 -22.55 -26.25 25.50
CA ALA A 266 -22.41 -24.83 25.20
C ALA A 266 -23.77 -24.19 24.85
N SER A 267 -23.90 -22.89 25.14
CA SER A 267 -25.05 -22.08 24.75
C SER A 267 -24.91 -21.49 23.33
N GLY A 268 -23.69 -21.38 22.81
CA GLY A 268 -23.42 -20.92 21.46
C GLY A 268 -22.14 -21.52 20.86
N ILE A 269 -21.84 -21.14 19.62
CA ILE A 269 -20.66 -21.53 18.86
C ILE A 269 -20.02 -20.31 18.22
N MET A 270 -18.70 -20.31 18.05
CA MET A 270 -17.98 -19.31 17.27
C MET A 270 -17.31 -19.98 16.07
N VAL A 271 -17.42 -19.37 14.88
CA VAL A 271 -16.86 -19.89 13.63
C VAL A 271 -16.13 -18.79 12.85
N PRO A 272 -15.06 -19.11 12.11
CA PRO A 272 -14.48 -18.19 11.13
C PRO A 272 -15.53 -17.73 10.13
N LYS A 273 -15.50 -16.47 9.70
CA LYS A 273 -16.46 -15.93 8.70
C LYS A 273 -16.53 -16.77 7.42
N SER A 274 -15.41 -17.41 7.05
CA SER A 274 -15.30 -18.34 5.91
C SER A 274 -16.09 -19.65 6.05
N TYR A 275 -16.61 -20.00 7.23
CA TYR A 275 -17.49 -21.15 7.42
C TYR A 275 -18.91 -20.86 6.98
N ILE A 276 -19.34 -19.61 7.14
CA ILE A 276 -20.67 -19.13 6.77
C ILE A 276 -20.65 -18.73 5.29
N TRP A 277 -19.64 -17.93 4.88
CA TRP A 277 -19.43 -17.49 3.51
C TRP A 277 -18.06 -17.98 2.99
N PRO A 278 -17.99 -19.17 2.37
CA PRO A 278 -16.74 -19.73 1.87
C PRO A 278 -16.10 -18.84 0.80
N VAL A 279 -14.79 -18.63 0.92
CA VAL A 279 -13.99 -17.82 -0.02
C VAL A 279 -13.13 -18.74 -0.88
N THR A 280 -13.05 -18.45 -2.18
CA THR A 280 -12.20 -19.16 -3.15
C THR A 280 -10.73 -18.70 -3.05
N LYS A 281 -9.79 -19.48 -3.61
CA LYS A 281 -8.35 -19.15 -3.57
C LYS A 281 -8.00 -17.85 -4.29
N ASP A 282 -8.85 -17.38 -5.19
CA ASP A 282 -8.76 -16.12 -5.92
C ASP A 282 -9.48 -14.94 -5.21
N ASN A 283 -9.87 -15.10 -3.93
CA ASN A 283 -10.50 -14.08 -3.07
C ASN A 283 -11.92 -13.64 -3.47
N TYR A 284 -12.77 -14.59 -3.87
CA TYR A 284 -14.21 -14.36 -4.13
C TYR A 284 -15.08 -15.25 -3.26
N LEU A 285 -16.26 -14.76 -2.90
CA LEU A 285 -17.29 -15.59 -2.27
C LEU A 285 -17.75 -16.71 -3.23
N GLN A 286 -18.07 -17.86 -2.65
CA GLN A 286 -18.83 -18.90 -3.35
C GLN A 286 -20.29 -18.46 -3.55
N GLN A 287 -21.03 -19.14 -4.43
CA GLN A 287 -22.35 -18.71 -4.92
C GLN A 287 -23.44 -18.60 -3.84
N ALA A 288 -23.28 -19.28 -2.70
CA ALA A 288 -24.25 -19.32 -1.62
C ALA A 288 -23.53 -19.44 -0.26
N PRO A 289 -24.15 -18.97 0.84
CA PRO A 289 -23.66 -19.25 2.19
C PRO A 289 -23.91 -20.71 2.55
N THR A 290 -23.23 -21.22 3.57
CA THR A 290 -23.54 -22.53 4.13
C THR A 290 -24.75 -22.47 5.05
N SER A 291 -25.38 -23.62 5.29
CA SER A 291 -26.52 -23.78 6.20
C SER A 291 -26.19 -23.59 7.68
N ILE A 292 -24.92 -23.35 8.06
CA ILE A 292 -24.46 -23.46 9.45
C ILE A 292 -25.18 -22.52 10.44
N VAL A 293 -25.58 -21.33 10.00
CA VAL A 293 -26.35 -20.38 10.83
C VAL A 293 -27.73 -20.96 11.16
N ALA A 294 -28.45 -21.45 10.15
CA ALA A 294 -29.77 -22.06 10.32
C ALA A 294 -29.70 -23.39 11.10
N GLU A 295 -28.63 -24.17 10.92
CA GLU A 295 -28.37 -25.40 11.69
C GLU A 295 -28.09 -25.10 13.17
N ALA A 296 -27.28 -24.08 13.47
CA ALA A 296 -27.01 -23.63 14.84
C ALA A 296 -28.29 -23.15 15.52
N HIS A 297 -29.07 -22.28 14.85
CA HIS A 297 -30.35 -21.80 15.37
C HIS A 297 -31.37 -22.92 15.59
N SER A 298 -31.45 -23.89 14.67
CA SER A 298 -32.30 -25.08 14.81
C SER A 298 -31.88 -25.98 15.98
N ALA A 299 -30.59 -26.01 16.30
CA ALA A 299 -30.05 -26.66 17.50
C ALA A 299 -30.18 -25.79 18.78
N GLY A 300 -30.72 -24.57 18.68
CA GLY A 300 -30.83 -23.62 19.79
C GLY A 300 -29.49 -23.07 20.27
N LEU A 301 -28.49 -22.98 19.39
CA LEU A 301 -27.18 -22.39 19.62
C LEU A 301 -27.10 -20.99 19.01
N GLU A 302 -26.61 -20.03 19.78
CA GLU A 302 -26.18 -18.73 19.25
C GLU A 302 -24.92 -18.92 18.38
N ILE A 303 -24.80 -18.25 17.25
CA ILE A 303 -23.64 -18.33 16.36
C ILE A 303 -22.91 -16.98 16.24
N TYR A 304 -21.61 -17.00 16.52
CA TYR A 304 -20.72 -15.84 16.44
C TYR A 304 -19.75 -16.00 15.28
N ALA A 305 -19.61 -14.97 14.44
CA ALA A 305 -18.69 -14.97 13.31
C ALA A 305 -17.39 -14.22 13.65
N SER A 306 -16.22 -14.80 13.39
CA SER A 306 -14.91 -14.20 13.64
C SER A 306 -14.19 -13.74 12.38
N ASP A 307 -13.09 -13.00 12.60
CA ASP A 307 -12.12 -12.56 11.59
C ASP A 307 -12.59 -11.39 10.72
N PHE A 308 -13.34 -10.47 11.33
CA PHE A 308 -13.64 -9.16 10.76
C PHE A 308 -12.57 -8.13 11.11
N ALA A 309 -12.01 -7.50 10.08
CA ALA A 309 -11.09 -6.38 10.17
C ALA A 309 -11.12 -5.55 8.89
N ASN A 310 -10.80 -4.26 8.98
CA ASN A 310 -10.86 -3.31 7.89
C ASN A 310 -9.54 -3.29 7.12
N ASP A 311 -9.13 -4.43 6.58
CA ASP A 311 -7.84 -4.60 5.90
C ASP A 311 -7.91 -5.59 4.73
N ARG A 312 -6.76 -6.06 4.24
CA ARG A 312 -6.61 -6.78 2.96
C ARG A 312 -7.40 -8.09 2.84
N ILE A 313 -8.01 -8.59 3.91
CA ILE A 313 -8.72 -9.88 3.96
C ILE A 313 -10.16 -9.82 3.45
N ILE A 314 -10.63 -8.68 2.95
CA ILE A 314 -11.97 -8.48 2.40
C ILE A 314 -12.06 -9.11 0.99
N PRO A 315 -13.04 -10.01 0.72
CA PRO A 315 -13.31 -10.56 -0.63
C PRO A 315 -13.67 -9.48 -1.67
N TYR A 316 -13.31 -9.73 -2.93
CA TYR A 316 -13.61 -8.83 -4.06
C TYR A 316 -15.10 -8.54 -4.27
N ASN A 317 -15.98 -9.41 -3.78
CA ASN A 317 -17.43 -9.23 -3.82
C ASN A 317 -17.94 -8.03 -3.00
N TYR A 318 -17.15 -7.54 -2.04
CA TYR A 318 -17.48 -6.36 -1.24
C TYR A 318 -16.71 -5.11 -1.69
N SER A 319 -15.89 -5.17 -2.75
CA SER A 319 -15.24 -3.98 -3.31
C SER A 319 -14.43 -3.18 -2.27
N TYR A 320 -13.75 -3.91 -1.38
CA TYR A 320 -13.01 -3.41 -0.20
C TYR A 320 -13.84 -2.67 0.88
N ASP A 321 -15.16 -2.61 0.76
CA ASP A 321 -16.07 -2.01 1.74
C ASP A 321 -16.23 -2.91 2.98
N PRO A 322 -15.68 -2.53 4.15
CA PRO A 322 -15.79 -3.37 5.35
C PRO A 322 -17.23 -3.44 5.85
N LEU A 323 -17.98 -2.35 5.77
CA LEU A 323 -19.37 -2.28 6.25
C LEU A 323 -20.28 -3.20 5.43
N ALA A 324 -20.07 -3.31 4.11
CA ALA A 324 -20.75 -4.28 3.26
C ALA A 324 -20.49 -5.73 3.70
N GLU A 325 -19.25 -6.06 4.12
CA GLU A 325 -18.95 -7.38 4.68
C GLU A 325 -19.76 -7.62 5.96
N TYR A 326 -19.76 -6.72 6.94
CA TYR A 326 -20.56 -6.91 8.17
C TYR A 326 -22.05 -7.10 7.87
N LEU A 327 -22.63 -6.24 7.01
CA LEU A 327 -24.05 -6.30 6.63
C LEU A 327 -24.45 -7.65 6.04
N ASN A 328 -23.58 -8.29 5.24
CA ASN A 328 -23.83 -9.59 4.64
C ASN A 328 -23.84 -10.78 5.65
N PHE A 329 -23.50 -10.54 6.92
CA PHE A 329 -23.61 -11.52 8.01
C PHE A 329 -24.72 -11.19 9.02
N ILE A 330 -25.24 -9.96 9.04
CA ILE A 330 -26.23 -9.50 10.03
C ILE A 330 -27.62 -9.17 9.46
N SER A 331 -27.74 -8.79 8.18
CA SER A 331 -29.03 -8.45 7.56
C SER A 331 -29.14 -8.93 6.11
N ASP A 332 -28.13 -8.63 5.30
CA ASP A 332 -28.28 -8.62 3.84
C ASP A 332 -28.06 -10.02 3.22
N GLY A 333 -27.32 -10.90 3.91
CA GLY A 333 -27.07 -12.28 3.48
C GLY A 333 -28.26 -13.23 3.62
N GLY A 334 -29.43 -12.72 4.00
CA GLY A 334 -30.66 -13.50 4.19
C GLY A 334 -30.79 -14.18 5.56
N PHE A 335 -29.76 -14.13 6.39
CA PHE A 335 -29.68 -14.62 7.77
C PHE A 335 -29.06 -13.53 8.68
N SER A 336 -29.03 -13.75 9.99
CA SER A 336 -28.28 -12.92 10.94
C SER A 336 -27.48 -13.79 11.91
N VAL A 337 -26.18 -13.54 12.08
CA VAL A 337 -25.40 -14.10 13.19
C VAL A 337 -25.74 -13.41 14.50
N ASP A 338 -25.64 -14.12 15.62
CA ASP A 338 -25.92 -13.59 16.98
C ASP A 338 -24.82 -12.65 17.50
N GLY A 339 -23.68 -12.57 16.81
CA GLY A 339 -22.68 -11.54 17.00
C GLY A 339 -21.46 -11.66 16.10
N VAL A 340 -20.64 -10.61 16.10
CA VAL A 340 -19.41 -10.50 15.32
C VAL A 340 -18.22 -10.19 16.22
N LEU A 341 -17.13 -10.92 16.03
CA LEU A 341 -15.84 -10.68 16.67
C LEU A 341 -14.97 -9.84 15.73
N SER A 342 -14.78 -8.57 16.09
CA SER A 342 -14.21 -7.51 15.25
C SER A 342 -12.98 -6.86 15.88
N GLU A 343 -11.98 -6.55 15.05
CA GLU A 343 -10.81 -5.76 15.43
C GLU A 343 -11.04 -4.24 15.24
N HIS A 344 -12.14 -3.86 14.58
CA HIS A 344 -12.61 -2.50 14.31
C HIS A 344 -14.07 -2.35 14.79
N PRO A 345 -14.35 -2.39 16.11
CA PRO A 345 -15.70 -2.47 16.64
C PRO A 345 -16.60 -1.26 16.33
N ILE A 346 -16.03 -0.11 15.92
CA ILE A 346 -16.79 1.03 15.40
C ILE A 346 -17.57 0.68 14.12
N THR A 347 -16.96 -0.05 13.17
CA THR A 347 -17.60 -0.46 11.91
C THR A 347 -18.73 -1.45 12.17
N ALA A 348 -18.51 -2.42 13.09
CA ALA A 348 -19.57 -3.31 13.55
C ALA A 348 -20.73 -2.55 14.22
N SER A 349 -20.41 -1.53 15.03
CA SER A 349 -21.39 -0.66 15.69
C SER A 349 -22.22 0.13 14.69
N GLY A 350 -21.59 0.73 13.67
CA GLY A 350 -22.28 1.37 12.56
C GLY A 350 -23.20 0.39 11.81
N ALA A 351 -22.65 -0.76 11.40
CA ALA A 351 -23.39 -1.78 10.65
C ALA A 351 -24.70 -2.18 11.35
N ILE A 352 -24.64 -2.46 12.66
CA ILE A 352 -25.78 -2.90 13.47
C ILE A 352 -26.70 -1.73 13.89
N GLY A 353 -26.13 -0.56 14.21
CA GLY A 353 -26.88 0.57 14.77
C GLY A 353 -27.56 1.47 13.74
N CYS A 354 -26.97 1.63 12.56
CA CYS A 354 -27.32 2.70 11.61
C CYS A 354 -27.53 2.23 10.17
N PHE A 355 -27.07 1.03 9.82
CA PHE A 355 -26.95 0.57 8.43
C PHE A 355 -27.63 -0.77 8.11
N ALA A 356 -28.11 -1.51 9.11
CA ALA A 356 -28.88 -2.72 8.90
C ALA A 356 -30.28 -2.40 8.32
N ASN A 357 -30.80 -3.30 7.48
CA ASN A 357 -32.19 -3.29 6.98
C ASN A 357 -32.62 -2.02 6.18
N LEU A 358 -31.67 -1.22 5.68
CA LEU A 358 -31.94 0.02 4.94
C LEU A 358 -32.77 -0.16 3.65
N ASN A 359 -32.84 -1.37 3.10
CA ASN A 359 -33.72 -1.69 1.95
C ASN A 359 -35.22 -1.48 2.26
N SER A 360 -35.60 -1.40 3.54
CA SER A 360 -36.96 -1.04 3.97
C SER A 360 -37.17 0.48 4.13
N SER A 361 -36.10 1.27 4.18
CA SER A 361 -36.18 2.71 4.43
C SER A 361 -36.46 3.52 3.17
N LYS A 362 -37.31 4.54 3.33
CA LYS A 362 -37.54 5.59 2.34
C LYS A 362 -36.75 6.88 2.61
N THR A 363 -35.93 6.91 3.66
CA THR A 363 -35.12 8.09 4.01
C THR A 363 -33.93 8.21 3.07
N ASP A 364 -33.93 9.28 2.29
CA ASP A 364 -32.80 9.81 1.56
C ASP A 364 -32.56 11.21 2.10
N HIS A 365 -31.41 11.45 2.73
CA HIS A 365 -31.14 12.73 3.39
C HIS A 365 -30.84 13.88 2.41
N GLY A 366 -30.90 13.62 1.10
CA GLY A 366 -30.84 14.62 0.03
C GLY A 366 -29.42 15.03 -0.33
N GLU A 367 -28.68 15.61 0.62
CA GLU A 367 -27.25 15.92 0.49
C GLU A 367 -26.38 14.78 1.09
N PRO A 368 -25.11 14.61 0.66
CA PRO A 368 -24.44 15.32 -0.44
C PRO A 368 -24.86 14.77 -1.81
N LEU A 369 -24.61 15.51 -2.89
CA LEU A 369 -24.76 14.99 -4.26
C LEU A 369 -23.75 13.87 -4.54
N ILE A 370 -24.18 12.70 -4.97
CA ILE A 370 -23.29 11.59 -5.37
C ILE A 370 -22.89 11.79 -6.82
N ILE A 371 -21.61 12.08 -7.05
CA ILE A 371 -21.03 12.21 -8.38
C ILE A 371 -20.10 11.00 -8.58
N SER A 372 -20.26 10.27 -9.68
CA SER A 372 -19.29 9.20 -10.00
C SER A 372 -17.91 9.76 -10.33
N HIS A 373 -16.88 8.92 -10.26
CA HIS A 373 -15.55 9.23 -10.77
C HIS A 373 -15.18 8.20 -11.84
N ASN A 374 -15.40 8.59 -13.09
CA ASN A 374 -15.32 7.78 -14.31
C ASN A 374 -16.31 6.59 -14.30
N GLY A 375 -17.51 6.81 -13.76
CA GLY A 375 -18.47 5.76 -13.39
C GLY A 375 -18.11 5.05 -12.08
N ALA A 376 -18.55 3.80 -11.90
CA ALA A 376 -18.13 2.95 -10.77
C ALA A 376 -16.74 2.33 -11.03
N SER A 377 -15.73 3.20 -11.20
CA SER A 377 -14.36 2.81 -11.57
C SER A 377 -13.62 2.04 -10.46
N GLY A 378 -14.19 1.99 -9.25
CA GLY A 378 -13.79 1.10 -8.17
C GLY A 378 -14.00 -0.39 -8.46
N ASP A 379 -14.99 -0.69 -9.30
CA ASP A 379 -15.43 -2.05 -9.62
C ASP A 379 -15.15 -2.47 -11.07
N TYR A 380 -15.24 -1.53 -12.02
CA TYR A 380 -15.11 -1.79 -13.46
C TYR A 380 -14.04 -0.89 -14.09
N PRO A 381 -13.54 -1.22 -15.29
CA PRO A 381 -12.72 -0.29 -16.06
C PRO A 381 -13.43 1.04 -16.31
N ASP A 382 -12.69 2.12 -16.17
CA ASP A 382 -13.16 3.50 -16.14
C ASP A 382 -13.70 3.98 -17.50
N CYS A 383 -14.69 4.88 -17.45
CA CYS A 383 -15.38 5.42 -18.63
C CYS A 383 -16.00 4.37 -19.56
N THR A 384 -16.31 3.17 -19.05
CA THR A 384 -16.97 2.11 -19.82
C THR A 384 -18.48 2.04 -19.60
N ASP A 385 -19.18 1.38 -20.53
CA ASP A 385 -20.60 1.07 -20.41
C ASP A 385 -20.92 0.37 -19.08
N LEU A 386 -20.13 -0.63 -18.68
CA LEU A 386 -20.29 -1.31 -17.40
C LEU A 386 -20.12 -0.37 -16.19
N ALA A 387 -19.11 0.49 -16.20
CA ALA A 387 -18.87 1.44 -15.09
C ALA A 387 -20.02 2.44 -14.93
N TYR A 388 -20.58 2.97 -16.02
CA TYR A 388 -21.69 3.91 -15.96
C TYR A 388 -23.02 3.24 -15.59
N HIS A 389 -23.34 2.08 -16.16
CA HIS A 389 -24.54 1.34 -15.76
C HIS A 389 -24.47 0.93 -14.28
N SER A 390 -23.30 0.52 -13.77
CA SER A 390 -23.16 0.25 -12.33
C SER A 390 -23.35 1.51 -11.50
N ALA A 391 -22.70 2.64 -11.86
CA ALA A 391 -22.88 3.90 -11.13
C ALA A 391 -24.35 4.34 -11.00
N ILE A 392 -25.14 4.20 -12.07
CA ILE A 392 -26.59 4.46 -12.05
C ILE A 392 -27.31 3.49 -11.10
N ASN A 393 -27.08 2.18 -11.25
CA ASN A 393 -27.71 1.14 -10.42
C ASN A 393 -27.33 1.24 -8.93
N ASP A 394 -26.10 1.67 -8.65
CA ASP A 394 -25.56 1.90 -7.31
C ASP A 394 -26.05 3.22 -6.69
N GLY A 395 -26.73 4.06 -7.48
CA GLY A 395 -27.43 5.25 -7.03
C GLY A 395 -26.59 6.53 -7.03
N ALA A 396 -25.73 6.71 -8.03
CA ALA A 396 -25.16 8.03 -8.32
C ALA A 396 -26.27 9.03 -8.68
N ASP A 397 -26.17 10.26 -8.16
CA ASP A 397 -27.06 11.36 -8.54
C ASP A 397 -26.60 12.02 -9.85
N VAL A 398 -25.30 11.97 -10.16
CA VAL A 398 -24.68 12.48 -11.39
C VAL A 398 -23.60 11.52 -11.87
N ILE A 399 -23.56 11.24 -13.18
CA ILE A 399 -22.43 10.55 -13.83
C ILE A 399 -21.51 11.53 -14.55
N ASP A 400 -20.22 11.21 -14.61
CA ASP A 400 -19.15 12.08 -15.09
C ASP A 400 -18.47 11.56 -16.37
N CYS A 401 -18.06 12.46 -17.28
CA CYS A 401 -17.35 12.11 -18.50
C CYS A 401 -16.21 13.11 -18.76
N PRO A 402 -14.95 12.71 -18.56
CA PRO A 402 -13.80 13.42 -19.12
C PRO A 402 -13.74 13.22 -20.63
N VAL A 403 -13.86 14.33 -21.36
CA VAL A 403 -14.01 14.29 -22.82
C VAL A 403 -12.64 14.33 -23.48
N GLN A 404 -12.33 13.26 -24.21
CA GLN A 404 -11.18 13.19 -25.10
C GLN A 404 -11.65 13.24 -26.56
N VAL A 405 -10.72 13.60 -27.46
CA VAL A 405 -10.99 13.65 -28.90
C VAL A 405 -10.06 12.71 -29.67
N THR A 406 -10.61 12.07 -30.69
CA THR A 406 -9.93 11.16 -31.62
C THR A 406 -9.42 11.90 -32.86
N SER A 407 -8.58 11.26 -33.67
CA SER A 407 -7.99 11.90 -34.88
C SER A 407 -9.04 12.25 -35.94
N ASP A 408 -10.14 11.49 -36.04
CA ASP A 408 -11.29 11.78 -36.90
C ASP A 408 -12.23 12.87 -36.32
N GLY A 409 -12.01 13.29 -35.08
CA GLY A 409 -12.81 14.32 -34.40
C GLY A 409 -14.01 13.78 -33.61
N THR A 410 -14.19 12.46 -33.50
CA THR A 410 -15.18 11.87 -32.59
C THR A 410 -14.79 12.19 -31.13
N LEU A 411 -15.75 12.70 -30.35
CA LEU A 411 -15.65 12.92 -28.90
C LEU A 411 -16.01 11.64 -28.13
N MET A 412 -15.23 11.31 -27.11
CA MET A 412 -15.41 10.11 -26.28
C MET A 412 -15.16 10.38 -24.79
N CYS A 413 -15.77 9.55 -23.93
CA CYS A 413 -15.47 9.57 -22.50
C CYS A 413 -14.24 8.71 -22.21
N MET A 414 -13.19 9.31 -21.64
CA MET A 414 -11.96 8.60 -21.25
C MET A 414 -11.15 9.38 -20.22
N SER A 415 -10.78 8.71 -19.13
CA SER A 415 -10.10 9.24 -17.94
C SER A 415 -8.68 9.76 -18.17
N SER A 416 -8.02 9.38 -19.27
CA SER A 416 -6.71 9.92 -19.68
C SER A 416 -6.66 10.11 -21.20
N VAL A 417 -6.03 11.19 -21.64
CA VAL A 417 -5.68 11.40 -23.05
C VAL A 417 -4.60 10.43 -23.53
N ASN A 418 -3.84 9.82 -22.62
CA ASN A 418 -2.81 8.83 -22.89
C ASN A 418 -3.35 7.40 -22.63
N LEU A 419 -3.59 6.67 -23.72
CA LEU A 419 -4.16 5.32 -23.72
C LEU A 419 -3.31 4.29 -22.94
N LEU A 420 -2.02 4.56 -22.68
CA LEU A 420 -1.18 3.63 -21.90
C LEU A 420 -1.63 3.47 -20.44
N ASP A 421 -2.32 4.45 -19.89
CA ASP A 421 -2.64 4.50 -18.46
C ASP A 421 -3.75 3.49 -18.11
N THR A 422 -4.83 3.55 -18.89
CA THR A 422 -6.13 2.91 -18.60
C THR A 422 -6.61 1.94 -19.69
N THR A 423 -5.72 1.54 -20.62
CA THR A 423 -6.05 0.55 -21.66
C THR A 423 -4.96 -0.51 -21.86
N ASN A 424 -5.24 -1.49 -22.72
CA ASN A 424 -4.28 -2.50 -23.16
C ASN A 424 -3.39 -2.06 -24.35
N VAL A 425 -3.41 -0.79 -24.81
CA VAL A 425 -2.81 -0.32 -26.08
C VAL A 425 -1.35 -0.74 -26.30
N GLN A 426 -0.57 -0.87 -25.23
CA GLN A 426 0.81 -1.38 -25.24
C GLN A 426 0.95 -2.79 -25.86
N ARG A 427 -0.13 -3.58 -25.91
CA ARG A 427 -0.20 -4.93 -26.49
C ARG A 427 -0.76 -4.94 -27.92
N THR A 428 -1.04 -3.77 -28.48
CA THR A 428 -1.61 -3.59 -29.82
C THR A 428 -0.56 -3.03 -30.79
N PRO A 429 -0.78 -3.07 -32.12
CA PRO A 429 0.10 -2.42 -33.09
C PRO A 429 0.27 -0.90 -32.86
N PHE A 430 -0.66 -0.24 -32.15
CA PHE A 430 -0.59 1.19 -31.86
C PHE A 430 0.46 1.56 -30.80
N SER A 431 1.03 0.57 -30.09
CA SER A 431 2.20 0.78 -29.22
C SER A 431 3.37 1.48 -29.93
N SER A 432 3.55 1.26 -31.23
CA SER A 432 4.59 1.93 -32.03
C SER A 432 4.27 3.39 -32.38
N ARG A 433 3.08 3.90 -32.07
CA ARG A 433 2.70 5.32 -32.21
C ARG A 433 3.01 6.16 -30.95
N ALA A 434 3.77 5.61 -30.01
CA ALA A 434 4.16 6.33 -28.80
C ALA A 434 5.03 7.56 -29.12
N SER A 435 4.64 8.73 -28.64
CA SER A 435 5.33 10.01 -28.86
C SER A 435 5.38 10.85 -27.59
N VAL A 436 6.28 11.83 -27.52
CA VAL A 436 6.28 12.83 -26.43
C VAL A 436 5.50 14.04 -26.89
N VAL A 437 4.51 14.48 -26.12
CA VAL A 437 3.77 15.73 -26.32
C VAL A 437 3.97 16.58 -25.08
N SER A 438 4.97 17.48 -25.14
CA SER A 438 5.49 18.24 -24.00
C SER A 438 4.45 19.05 -23.23
N GLU A 439 3.43 19.54 -23.92
CA GLU A 439 2.32 20.31 -23.38
C GLU A 439 1.31 19.46 -22.59
N ILE A 440 1.40 18.12 -22.68
CA ILE A 440 0.57 17.16 -21.95
C ILE A 440 1.42 16.40 -20.93
N GLN A 441 2.52 15.78 -21.36
CA GLN A 441 3.39 14.97 -20.51
C GLN A 441 4.84 14.88 -21.02
N ALA A 442 5.78 14.73 -20.08
CA ALA A 442 7.21 14.63 -20.37
C ALA A 442 7.68 13.23 -20.85
N THR A 443 6.81 12.22 -20.77
CA THR A 443 7.12 10.82 -21.13
C THR A 443 6.41 10.40 -22.42
N PRO A 444 6.93 9.41 -23.17
CA PRO A 444 6.24 8.87 -24.34
C PRO A 444 4.86 8.30 -23.98
N GLY A 445 3.82 8.71 -24.71
CA GLY A 445 2.43 8.29 -24.56
C GLY A 445 1.81 7.90 -25.90
N VAL A 446 0.74 7.11 -25.88
CA VAL A 446 -0.09 6.84 -27.08
C VAL A 446 -1.40 7.60 -26.91
N PHE A 447 -1.57 8.71 -27.63
CA PHE A 447 -2.66 9.63 -27.38
C PHE A 447 -3.93 9.33 -28.19
N THR A 448 -5.10 9.60 -27.62
CA THR A 448 -6.41 9.44 -28.29
C THR A 448 -6.47 10.15 -29.64
N PHE A 449 -5.98 11.39 -29.72
CA PHE A 449 -5.96 12.19 -30.94
C PHE A 449 -4.99 11.70 -32.04
N ASN A 450 -4.19 10.65 -31.78
CA ASN A 450 -3.35 9.99 -32.80
C ASN A 450 -4.02 8.77 -33.45
N LEU A 451 -5.22 8.38 -32.99
CA LEU A 451 -5.98 7.21 -33.43
C LEU A 451 -7.42 7.60 -33.79
N THR A 452 -8.02 6.89 -34.73
CA THR A 452 -9.45 7.06 -35.01
C THR A 452 -10.31 6.42 -33.93
N TRP A 453 -11.60 6.80 -33.85
CA TRP A 453 -12.57 6.10 -33.02
C TRP A 453 -12.58 4.59 -33.31
N ASP A 454 -12.55 4.18 -34.59
CA ASP A 454 -12.61 2.77 -34.98
C ASP A 454 -11.31 2.01 -34.62
N ASP A 455 -10.14 2.65 -34.71
CA ASP A 455 -8.87 2.10 -34.21
C ASP A 455 -8.98 1.74 -32.72
N ILE A 456 -9.48 2.67 -31.91
CA ILE A 456 -9.63 2.52 -30.45
C ILE A 456 -10.70 1.48 -30.13
N ASN A 457 -11.93 1.69 -30.59
CA ASN A 457 -13.10 0.88 -30.24
C ASN A 457 -13.02 -0.58 -30.74
N SER A 458 -12.28 -0.84 -31.82
CA SER A 458 -12.19 -2.20 -32.39
C SER A 458 -10.96 -3.00 -31.93
N SER A 459 -9.88 -2.33 -31.51
CA SER A 459 -8.57 -2.97 -31.29
C SER A 459 -7.99 -2.77 -29.89
N ILE A 460 -8.47 -1.77 -29.14
CA ILE A 460 -8.00 -1.46 -27.78
C ILE A 460 -9.09 -1.88 -26.79
N GLN A 461 -8.69 -2.54 -25.71
CA GLN A 461 -9.57 -2.87 -24.59
C GLN A 461 -9.28 -1.92 -23.43
N PRO A 462 -10.31 -1.51 -22.66
CA PRO A 462 -10.11 -0.79 -21.40
C PRO A 462 -9.33 -1.67 -20.40
N LYS A 463 -8.86 -1.09 -19.31
CA LYS A 463 -8.10 -1.81 -18.27
C LYS A 463 -8.46 -1.21 -16.92
N ILE A 464 -8.93 -2.05 -15.98
CA ILE A 464 -9.27 -1.57 -14.65
C ILE A 464 -8.05 -0.93 -13.97
N SER A 465 -8.24 0.28 -13.44
CA SER A 465 -7.20 0.97 -12.69
C SER A 465 -6.94 0.27 -11.36
N SER A 466 -5.80 0.56 -10.72
CA SER A 466 -5.47 0.08 -9.38
C SER A 466 -4.51 1.08 -8.74
N PRO A 467 -5.01 2.27 -8.34
CA PRO A 467 -4.17 3.39 -7.89
C PRO A 467 -3.32 3.03 -6.67
N LEU A 468 -3.79 2.10 -5.84
CA LEU A 468 -3.13 1.64 -4.62
C LEU A 468 -2.32 0.34 -4.81
N SER A 469 -2.01 -0.04 -6.06
CA SER A 469 -1.21 -1.23 -6.39
C SER A 469 0.19 -1.24 -5.78
N ARG A 470 0.76 -0.08 -5.43
CA ARG A 470 2.01 0.04 -4.65
C ARG A 470 1.91 -0.59 -3.25
N TYR A 471 0.71 -0.72 -2.71
CA TYR A 471 0.39 -1.37 -1.43
C TYR A 471 -0.15 -2.79 -1.63
N TYR A 472 0.00 -3.38 -2.82
CA TYR A 472 -0.51 -4.71 -3.18
C TYR A 472 -2.03 -4.84 -3.08
N VAL A 473 -2.74 -3.71 -3.16
CA VAL A 473 -4.20 -3.62 -3.31
C VAL A 473 -4.50 -3.43 -4.79
N VAL A 474 -5.25 -4.35 -5.38
CA VAL A 474 -5.61 -4.34 -6.81
C VAL A 474 -7.12 -4.46 -6.92
N ARG A 475 -7.75 -3.69 -7.82
CA ARG A 475 -9.19 -3.79 -8.06
C ARG A 475 -9.54 -5.12 -8.72
N ASN A 476 -10.82 -5.48 -8.67
CA ASN A 476 -11.35 -6.82 -8.99
C ASN A 476 -10.80 -7.38 -10.33
N PRO A 477 -9.88 -8.36 -10.30
CA PRO A 477 -9.22 -8.84 -11.51
C PRO A 477 -10.16 -9.48 -12.55
N ARG A 478 -11.36 -9.94 -12.18
CA ARG A 478 -12.31 -10.52 -13.14
C ARG A 478 -12.82 -9.50 -14.15
N TYR A 479 -12.90 -8.22 -13.79
CA TYR A 479 -13.34 -7.14 -14.69
C TYR A 479 -12.20 -6.50 -15.51
N THR A 480 -10.98 -7.05 -15.42
CA THR A 480 -9.88 -6.67 -16.31
C THR A 480 -10.30 -6.82 -17.77
N ASN A 481 -10.18 -5.74 -18.55
CA ASN A 481 -10.53 -5.68 -19.97
C ASN A 481 -12.01 -5.96 -20.30
N GLN A 482 -12.93 -5.73 -19.35
CA GLN A 482 -14.37 -5.75 -19.62
C GLN A 482 -14.95 -4.37 -19.91
N GLY A 483 -16.12 -4.34 -20.54
CA GLY A 483 -16.81 -3.11 -20.94
C GLY A 483 -16.31 -2.53 -22.27
N LYS A 484 -16.99 -1.49 -22.73
CA LYS A 484 -16.74 -0.77 -23.98
C LYS A 484 -16.63 0.73 -23.72
N PHE A 485 -15.76 1.41 -24.45
CA PHE A 485 -15.70 2.87 -24.46
C PHE A 485 -16.99 3.46 -25.04
N LEU A 486 -17.38 4.66 -24.61
CA LEU A 486 -18.52 5.40 -25.16
C LEU A 486 -18.08 6.63 -25.94
N LYS A 487 -18.81 6.92 -27.02
CA LYS A 487 -18.84 8.28 -27.57
C LYS A 487 -19.56 9.19 -26.59
N LEU A 488 -19.24 10.48 -26.62
CA LEU A 488 -19.95 11.48 -25.81
C LEU A 488 -21.47 11.46 -26.08
N SER A 489 -21.90 11.20 -27.32
CA SER A 489 -23.31 11.02 -27.68
C SER A 489 -24.01 9.92 -26.88
N ASP A 490 -23.31 8.80 -26.67
CA ASP A 490 -23.89 7.59 -26.09
C ASP A 490 -23.94 7.72 -24.56
N PHE A 491 -22.92 8.36 -23.98
CA PHE A 491 -22.93 8.80 -22.58
C PHE A 491 -24.04 9.81 -22.31
N LEU A 492 -24.23 10.82 -23.16
CA LEU A 492 -25.29 11.83 -22.99
C LEU A 492 -26.69 11.23 -23.14
N ALA A 493 -26.87 10.20 -23.98
CA ALA A 493 -28.12 9.44 -24.02
C ALA A 493 -28.37 8.65 -22.72
N MET A 494 -27.32 8.06 -22.12
CA MET A 494 -27.40 7.40 -20.82
C MET A 494 -27.67 8.40 -19.67
N GLY A 495 -27.12 9.61 -19.77
CA GLY A 495 -27.34 10.73 -18.84
C GLY A 495 -28.77 11.27 -18.79
N MET A 496 -29.67 10.80 -19.67
CA MET A 496 -31.10 11.09 -19.63
C MET A 496 -31.90 10.07 -18.79
N ASP A 497 -31.25 9.06 -18.19
CA ASP A 497 -31.92 8.11 -17.31
C ASP A 497 -32.73 8.83 -16.23
N LYS A 498 -33.94 8.33 -15.95
CA LYS A 498 -34.89 8.91 -14.99
C LYS A 498 -34.29 9.07 -13.58
N ASP A 499 -33.40 8.17 -13.16
CA ASP A 499 -32.89 8.06 -11.79
C ASP A 499 -31.69 9.01 -11.54
N LEU A 500 -31.07 9.54 -12.61
CA LEU A 500 -30.05 10.59 -12.53
C LEU A 500 -30.64 11.99 -12.32
N SER A 501 -29.96 12.85 -11.58
CA SER A 501 -30.25 14.30 -11.53
C SER A 501 -29.61 15.07 -12.69
N GLY A 502 -28.54 14.56 -13.29
CA GLY A 502 -27.78 15.25 -14.32
C GLY A 502 -26.49 14.54 -14.75
N VAL A 503 -25.69 15.25 -15.54
CA VAL A 503 -24.35 14.80 -15.99
C VAL A 503 -23.28 15.85 -15.66
N MET A 504 -22.05 15.38 -15.47
CA MET A 504 -20.86 16.22 -15.35
C MET A 504 -19.91 15.97 -16.53
N ILE A 505 -19.57 17.03 -17.26
CA ILE A 505 -18.63 16.98 -18.38
C ILE A 505 -17.32 17.61 -17.93
N ILE A 506 -16.22 16.84 -17.97
CA ILE A 506 -14.89 17.32 -17.59
C ILE A 506 -14.11 17.66 -18.87
N ILE A 507 -13.65 18.90 -18.97
CA ILE A 507 -12.86 19.40 -20.10
C ILE A 507 -11.42 19.62 -19.64
N GLU A 508 -10.47 19.10 -20.41
CA GLU A 508 -9.03 19.26 -20.16
C GLU A 508 -8.27 19.63 -21.44
N ASN A 509 -7.06 20.18 -21.26
CA ASN A 509 -6.09 20.41 -22.33
C ASN A 509 -6.61 21.33 -23.46
N ALA A 510 -7.61 22.17 -23.18
CA ALA A 510 -8.36 22.91 -24.19
C ALA A 510 -7.46 23.84 -25.02
N ALA A 511 -6.48 24.48 -24.38
CA ALA A 511 -5.50 25.33 -25.05
C ALA A 511 -4.60 24.55 -26.03
N PHE A 512 -4.21 23.31 -25.68
CA PHE A 512 -3.46 22.43 -26.59
C PHE A 512 -4.32 21.98 -27.77
N LEU A 513 -5.56 21.56 -27.53
CA LEU A 513 -6.47 21.11 -28.59
C LEU A 513 -6.74 22.23 -29.63
N ALA A 514 -6.99 23.47 -29.16
CA ALA A 514 -7.24 24.61 -30.05
C ALA A 514 -5.99 25.03 -30.84
N LYS A 515 -4.83 25.13 -30.18
CA LYS A 515 -3.56 25.59 -30.78
C LYS A 515 -2.90 24.55 -31.70
N SER A 516 -2.87 23.29 -31.27
CA SER A 516 -2.04 22.24 -31.89
C SER A 516 -2.83 21.32 -32.81
N LEU A 517 -4.13 21.12 -32.57
CA LEU A 517 -4.99 20.22 -33.37
C LEU A 517 -6.10 20.96 -34.15
N GLY A 518 -6.29 22.26 -33.90
CA GLY A 518 -7.37 23.03 -34.51
C GLY A 518 -8.76 22.59 -34.05
N ILE A 519 -8.89 22.16 -32.79
CA ILE A 519 -10.13 21.64 -32.20
C ILE A 519 -10.58 22.56 -31.06
N ASP A 520 -11.72 23.24 -31.22
CA ASP A 520 -12.37 23.93 -30.12
C ASP A 520 -13.22 22.94 -29.31
N ILE A 521 -12.64 22.38 -28.27
CA ILE A 521 -13.31 21.37 -27.43
C ILE A 521 -14.54 21.95 -26.71
N VAL A 522 -14.53 23.24 -26.37
CA VAL A 522 -15.63 23.91 -25.67
C VAL A 522 -16.86 24.01 -26.58
N ASP A 523 -16.68 24.47 -27.81
CA ASP A 523 -17.78 24.59 -28.76
C ASP A 523 -18.25 23.22 -29.26
N SER A 524 -17.33 22.24 -29.36
CA SER A 524 -17.67 20.85 -29.70
C SER A 524 -18.52 20.17 -28.62
N VAL A 525 -18.21 20.39 -27.34
CA VAL A 525 -19.01 19.88 -26.20
C VAL A 525 -20.38 20.57 -26.15
N ASN A 526 -20.45 21.90 -26.31
CA ASN A 526 -21.72 22.61 -26.39
C ASN A 526 -22.60 22.09 -27.55
N ALA A 527 -22.02 21.86 -28.74
CA ALA A 527 -22.74 21.28 -29.86
C ALA A 527 -23.28 19.87 -29.55
N ALA A 528 -22.52 19.03 -28.85
CA ALA A 528 -22.96 17.69 -28.43
C ALA A 528 -24.10 17.73 -27.39
N LEU A 529 -24.00 18.60 -26.37
CA LEU A 529 -25.06 18.82 -25.38
C LEU A 529 -26.37 19.29 -26.04
N ASN A 530 -26.25 20.19 -27.02
CA ASN A 530 -27.39 20.75 -27.73
C ASN A 530 -28.05 19.73 -28.66
N ALA A 531 -27.25 18.90 -29.34
CA ALA A 531 -27.75 17.77 -30.13
C ALA A 531 -28.43 16.69 -29.26
N ALA A 532 -27.94 16.48 -28.04
CA ALA A 532 -28.55 15.58 -27.05
C ALA A 532 -29.78 16.18 -26.33
N GLY A 533 -30.10 17.47 -26.55
CA GLY A 533 -31.32 18.11 -26.06
C GLY A 533 -31.22 18.79 -24.69
N TYR A 534 -30.05 18.82 -24.04
CA TYR A 534 -29.88 19.41 -22.71
C TYR A 534 -30.18 20.93 -22.64
N ASP A 535 -30.12 21.62 -23.77
CA ASP A 535 -30.34 23.08 -23.85
C ASP A 535 -31.83 23.50 -23.87
N ASN A 536 -32.73 22.55 -24.16
CA ASN A 536 -34.13 22.78 -24.55
C ASN A 536 -35.18 22.35 -23.49
N GLN A 537 -34.97 22.75 -22.23
CA GLN A 537 -35.90 22.54 -21.09
C GLN A 537 -35.98 21.10 -20.53
N THR A 538 -34.87 20.35 -20.49
CA THR A 538 -34.82 19.11 -19.69
C THR A 538 -34.73 19.39 -18.19
N ALA A 539 -35.37 18.55 -17.37
CA ALA A 539 -35.27 18.60 -15.89
C ALA A 539 -33.91 18.09 -15.33
N LYS A 540 -32.96 17.75 -16.22
CA LYS A 540 -31.64 17.19 -15.90
C LYS A 540 -30.59 18.31 -15.90
N GLY A 541 -29.78 18.40 -14.86
CA GLY A 541 -28.70 19.38 -14.75
C GLY A 541 -27.47 19.01 -15.59
N VAL A 542 -26.73 20.02 -16.04
CA VAL A 542 -25.40 19.84 -16.63
C VAL A 542 -24.38 20.61 -15.80
N LEU A 543 -23.34 19.92 -15.37
CA LEU A 543 -22.16 20.49 -14.73
C LEU A 543 -21.00 20.44 -15.73
N ILE A 544 -20.22 21.52 -15.85
CA ILE A 544 -18.97 21.50 -16.64
C ILE A 544 -17.81 21.77 -15.70
N GLN A 545 -16.92 20.79 -15.58
CA GLN A 545 -15.72 20.84 -14.75
C GLN A 545 -14.48 21.12 -15.61
N SER A 546 -13.59 21.98 -15.11
CA SER A 546 -12.27 22.23 -15.70
C SER A 546 -11.26 22.61 -14.62
N LYS A 547 -9.99 22.27 -14.85
CA LYS A 547 -8.83 22.84 -14.13
C LYS A 547 -8.34 24.14 -14.79
N ASP A 548 -8.57 24.29 -16.09
CA ASP A 548 -8.24 25.49 -16.87
C ASP A 548 -9.35 26.52 -16.63
N SER A 549 -9.06 27.63 -15.94
CA SER A 549 -10.06 28.68 -15.66
C SER A 549 -10.51 29.41 -16.94
N ALA A 550 -9.65 29.47 -17.97
CA ALA A 550 -9.98 30.04 -19.28
C ALA A 550 -11.16 29.35 -19.97
N VAL A 551 -11.36 28.04 -19.76
CA VAL A 551 -12.50 27.25 -20.27
C VAL A 551 -13.81 27.75 -19.65
N LEU A 552 -13.85 27.89 -18.33
CA LEU A 552 -15.04 28.33 -17.60
C LEU A 552 -15.37 29.79 -17.91
N VAL A 553 -14.36 30.65 -18.07
CA VAL A 553 -14.52 32.04 -18.53
C VAL A 553 -15.14 32.09 -19.93
N LYS A 554 -14.67 31.28 -20.90
CA LYS A 554 -15.27 31.20 -22.24
C LYS A 554 -16.75 30.82 -22.17
N LEU A 555 -17.08 29.78 -21.39
CA LEU A 555 -18.46 29.31 -21.19
C LEU A 555 -19.37 30.37 -20.53
N LYS A 556 -18.87 31.10 -19.53
CA LYS A 556 -19.62 32.20 -18.88
C LYS A 556 -19.89 33.34 -19.87
N GLN A 557 -18.91 33.69 -20.72
CA GLN A 557 -19.06 34.70 -21.79
C GLN A 557 -20.08 34.28 -22.86
N GLN A 558 -20.15 32.99 -23.17
CA GLN A 558 -21.18 32.39 -24.05
C GLN A 558 -22.58 32.33 -23.42
N LYS A 559 -22.74 32.76 -22.16
CA LYS A 559 -24.00 32.74 -21.40
C LYS A 559 -24.61 31.34 -21.25
N THR A 560 -23.75 30.34 -21.02
CA THR A 560 -24.22 28.96 -20.76
C THR A 560 -25.18 28.90 -19.57
N LYS A 561 -26.11 27.92 -19.60
CA LYS A 561 -26.97 27.54 -18.48
C LYS A 561 -26.35 26.47 -17.58
N CYS A 562 -25.22 25.89 -17.98
CA CYS A 562 -24.55 24.84 -17.22
C CYS A 562 -23.96 25.38 -15.91
N LYS A 563 -23.94 24.57 -14.86
CA LYS A 563 -23.25 24.90 -13.60
C LYS A 563 -21.75 24.71 -13.81
N LEU A 564 -20.97 25.77 -13.63
CA LEU A 564 -19.52 25.75 -13.90
C LEU A 564 -18.75 25.36 -12.63
N VAL A 565 -17.82 24.42 -12.76
CA VAL A 565 -17.13 23.78 -11.63
C VAL A 565 -15.61 23.90 -11.82
N TYR A 566 -14.94 24.60 -10.91
CA TYR A 566 -13.48 24.81 -10.98
C TYR A 566 -12.73 23.80 -10.11
N THR A 567 -11.80 23.04 -10.70
CA THR A 567 -10.93 22.14 -9.95
C THR A 567 -9.77 22.92 -9.37
N LEU A 568 -9.66 22.97 -8.04
CA LEU A 568 -8.55 23.66 -7.38
C LEU A 568 -7.25 22.85 -7.53
N PRO A 569 -6.08 23.51 -7.61
CA PRO A 569 -4.79 22.82 -7.57
C PRO A 569 -4.64 21.93 -6.33
N SER A 570 -4.07 20.74 -6.50
CA SER A 570 -3.70 19.85 -5.39
C SER A 570 -2.56 20.44 -4.55
N GLY A 571 -2.55 20.19 -3.24
CA GLY A 571 -1.44 20.60 -2.37
C GLY A 571 -1.55 22.02 -1.83
N ILE A 572 -2.71 22.67 -1.93
CA ILE A 572 -2.98 23.97 -1.31
C ILE A 572 -3.58 23.79 0.08
N GLY A 573 -3.16 24.59 1.06
CA GLY A 573 -3.66 24.51 2.44
C GLY A 573 -4.81 25.47 2.75
N ASP A 574 -4.78 26.65 2.14
CA ASP A 574 -5.66 27.78 2.44
C ASP A 574 -5.98 28.55 1.14
N VAL A 575 -7.04 29.37 1.12
CA VAL A 575 -7.38 30.19 -0.06
C VAL A 575 -7.66 31.63 0.33
N SER A 576 -6.97 32.57 -0.31
CA SER A 576 -7.17 34.00 0.00
C SER A 576 -8.55 34.50 -0.45
N THR A 577 -9.12 35.47 0.26
CA THR A 577 -10.43 36.07 -0.08
C THR A 577 -10.46 36.65 -1.50
N SER A 578 -9.35 37.23 -1.98
CA SER A 578 -9.28 37.76 -3.36
C SER A 578 -9.25 36.65 -4.41
N SER A 579 -8.70 35.47 -4.08
CA SER A 579 -8.78 34.27 -4.92
C SER A 579 -10.21 33.74 -5.00
N LEU A 580 -10.93 33.68 -3.87
CA LEU A 580 -12.35 33.28 -3.83
C LEU A 580 -13.23 34.22 -4.67
N GLU A 581 -13.04 35.53 -4.53
CA GLU A 581 -13.73 36.53 -5.36
C GLU A 581 -13.28 36.53 -6.84
N ALA A 582 -12.13 35.95 -7.17
CA ALA A 582 -11.75 35.66 -8.56
C ALA A 582 -12.51 34.44 -9.10
N VAL A 583 -12.53 33.32 -8.36
CA VAL A 583 -13.23 32.07 -8.75
C VAL A 583 -14.72 32.30 -8.97
N LYS A 584 -15.40 33.02 -8.07
CA LYS A 584 -16.84 33.34 -8.17
C LYS A 584 -17.26 34.06 -9.47
N LYS A 585 -16.33 34.70 -10.18
CA LYS A 585 -16.64 35.40 -11.45
C LYS A 585 -16.91 34.43 -12.60
N PHE A 586 -16.41 33.19 -12.51
CA PHE A 586 -16.50 32.20 -13.59
C PHE A 586 -16.98 30.82 -13.17
N ALA A 587 -16.96 30.48 -11.87
CA ALA A 587 -17.41 29.18 -11.35
C ALA A 587 -18.53 29.32 -10.31
N ASP A 588 -19.45 28.37 -10.32
CA ASP A 588 -20.59 28.24 -9.41
C ASP A 588 -20.36 27.15 -8.34
N ALA A 589 -19.33 26.32 -8.52
CA ALA A 589 -18.85 25.33 -7.57
C ALA A 589 -17.33 25.10 -7.71
N VAL A 590 -16.74 24.43 -6.72
CA VAL A 590 -15.33 24.02 -6.70
C VAL A 590 -15.18 22.53 -6.41
N VAL A 591 -14.12 21.93 -6.96
CA VAL A 591 -13.66 20.57 -6.66
C VAL A 591 -12.35 20.64 -5.90
N VAL A 592 -12.25 19.92 -4.79
CA VAL A 592 -11.10 19.86 -3.88
C VAL A 592 -10.51 18.45 -3.87
N ASP A 593 -9.19 18.35 -4.09
CA ASP A 593 -8.41 17.15 -3.78
C ASP A 593 -8.36 16.95 -2.26
N LYS A 594 -9.03 15.90 -1.77
CA LYS A 594 -9.15 15.60 -0.34
C LYS A 594 -7.81 15.14 0.25
N ASP A 595 -7.03 14.39 -0.52
CA ASP A 595 -5.87 13.63 -0.05
C ASP A 595 -4.65 14.54 0.21
N ASN A 596 -4.51 15.62 -0.58
CA ASN A 596 -3.35 16.52 -0.51
C ASN A 596 -3.67 17.96 -0.09
N SER A 597 -4.94 18.34 0.10
CA SER A 597 -5.29 19.76 0.35
C SER A 597 -6.08 20.00 1.66
N VAL A 598 -6.90 19.03 2.11
CA VAL A 598 -7.74 19.20 3.31
C VAL A 598 -6.98 18.97 4.61
N PHE A 599 -6.06 18.00 4.61
CA PHE A 599 -5.23 17.65 5.76
C PHE A 599 -3.74 17.75 5.43
N THR A 600 -2.92 18.02 6.44
CA THR A 600 -1.48 17.76 6.42
C THR A 600 -1.25 16.45 7.17
N SER A 601 -0.81 15.42 6.44
CA SER A 601 -0.55 14.09 6.98
C SER A 601 0.94 13.76 6.99
N SER A 602 1.37 12.93 7.93
CA SER A 602 2.72 12.37 8.01
C SER A 602 2.65 10.94 8.51
N LEU A 603 3.36 10.03 7.82
CA LEU A 603 3.45 8.62 8.20
C LEU A 603 2.06 7.97 8.35
N ASP A 604 1.13 8.41 7.49
CA ASP A 604 -0.29 8.01 7.37
C ASP A 604 -1.21 8.48 8.52
N PHE A 605 -0.74 9.37 9.40
CA PHE A 605 -1.55 10.07 10.41
C PHE A 605 -1.77 11.53 10.04
N ILE A 606 -2.93 12.09 10.40
CA ILE A 606 -3.18 13.53 10.23
C ILE A 606 -2.50 14.29 11.37
N ILE A 607 -1.62 15.25 11.06
CA ILE A 607 -1.04 16.15 12.07
C ILE A 607 -1.90 17.41 12.23
N ARG A 608 -2.46 17.91 11.12
CA ARG A 608 -3.12 19.21 11.06
C ARG A 608 -4.22 19.22 9.99
N GLN A 609 -5.37 19.79 10.33
CA GLN A 609 -6.39 20.21 9.38
C GLN A 609 -6.06 21.61 8.85
N ASN A 610 -6.18 21.82 7.54
CA ASN A 610 -5.89 23.13 6.90
C ASN A 610 -7.16 23.97 6.77
N ASN A 611 -7.07 25.27 6.45
CA ASN A 611 -8.24 26.15 6.44
C ASN A 611 -9.07 26.07 5.15
N LEU A 612 -8.53 25.49 4.07
CA LEU A 612 -9.15 25.37 2.75
C LEU A 612 -10.67 25.15 2.77
N MET A 613 -11.14 24.11 3.47
CA MET A 613 -12.58 23.79 3.51
C MET A 613 -13.41 24.91 4.15
N LYS A 614 -12.90 25.49 5.24
CA LYS A 614 -13.54 26.60 5.97
C LYS A 614 -13.54 27.88 5.13
N ASP A 615 -12.44 28.18 4.44
CA ASP A 615 -12.31 29.31 3.53
C ASP A 615 -13.35 29.21 2.39
N LEU A 616 -13.45 28.03 1.76
CA LEU A 616 -14.41 27.77 0.68
C LEU A 616 -15.87 27.84 1.17
N GLN A 617 -16.20 27.23 2.31
CA GLN A 617 -17.54 27.33 2.92
C GLN A 617 -17.93 28.78 3.18
N SER A 618 -17.02 29.59 3.75
CA SER A 618 -17.27 31.01 4.05
C SER A 618 -17.57 31.85 2.80
N SER A 619 -17.16 31.36 1.62
CA SER A 619 -17.38 32.03 0.34
C SER A 619 -18.79 31.85 -0.22
N GLY A 620 -19.53 30.81 0.20
CA GLY A 620 -20.82 30.44 -0.37
C GLY A 620 -20.75 29.69 -1.72
N LEU A 621 -19.56 29.31 -2.19
CA LEU A 621 -19.40 28.37 -3.31
C LEU A 621 -19.81 26.96 -2.87
N ALA A 622 -20.50 26.22 -3.75
CA ALA A 622 -20.75 24.80 -3.53
C ALA A 622 -19.42 24.03 -3.61
N VAL A 623 -19.16 23.14 -2.64
CA VAL A 623 -17.89 22.40 -2.53
C VAL A 623 -18.11 20.92 -2.77
N TYR A 624 -17.38 20.38 -3.73
CA TYR A 624 -17.29 18.94 -4.00
C TYR A 624 -15.89 18.46 -3.59
N ALA A 625 -15.79 17.33 -2.89
CA ALA A 625 -14.50 16.74 -2.52
C ALA A 625 -14.26 15.43 -3.29
N GLN A 626 -13.02 15.21 -3.72
CA GLN A 626 -12.61 14.06 -4.54
C GLN A 626 -11.27 13.47 -4.05
N VAL A 627 -10.97 12.18 -4.22
CA VAL A 627 -11.84 11.08 -4.68
C VAL A 627 -11.97 10.06 -3.55
N PHE A 628 -13.20 9.77 -3.16
CA PHE A 628 -13.57 8.87 -2.06
C PHE A 628 -13.50 7.39 -2.47
N ARG A 629 -12.95 6.52 -1.61
CA ARG A 629 -12.44 5.18 -1.98
C ARG A 629 -12.49 4.16 -0.83
N ASN A 630 -13.08 3.00 -1.11
CA ASN A 630 -13.22 1.91 -0.13
C ASN A 630 -11.89 1.26 0.29
N GLU A 631 -10.84 1.33 -0.54
CA GLU A 631 -9.62 0.56 -0.34
C GLU A 631 -8.83 1.04 0.90
N PHE A 632 -8.75 0.23 1.96
CA PHE A 632 -8.26 0.53 3.33
C PHE A 632 -6.99 1.40 3.55
N VAL A 633 -6.22 1.71 2.49
CA VAL A 633 -5.01 2.55 2.47
C VAL A 633 -5.18 3.89 1.71
N SER A 634 -6.38 4.24 1.23
CA SER A 634 -6.63 5.54 0.59
C SER A 634 -6.88 6.68 1.58
N GLN A 635 -7.26 6.34 2.80
CA GLN A 635 -7.62 7.28 3.86
C GLN A 635 -6.59 7.25 5.00
N PRO A 636 -6.29 8.39 5.65
CA PRO A 636 -5.47 8.43 6.85
C PRO A 636 -5.96 7.49 7.96
N LEU A 637 -5.04 7.01 8.81
CA LEU A 637 -5.33 6.05 9.88
C LEU A 637 -6.31 6.59 10.95
N ASP A 638 -6.47 7.91 11.05
CA ASP A 638 -7.49 8.59 11.85
C ASP A 638 -8.94 8.20 11.46
N PHE A 639 -9.16 7.67 10.25
CA PHE A 639 -10.46 7.14 9.78
C PHE A 639 -10.58 5.61 9.93
N PHE A 640 -9.65 4.96 10.63
CA PHE A 640 -9.69 3.54 11.02
C PHE A 640 -9.93 2.57 9.84
N SER A 641 -9.38 2.92 8.66
CA SER A 641 -9.54 2.15 7.43
C SER A 641 -11.01 1.91 7.02
N ASP A 642 -11.93 2.79 7.44
CA ASP A 642 -13.35 2.73 7.12
C ASP A 642 -13.78 3.98 6.34
N GLU A 643 -14.04 3.80 5.04
CA GLU A 643 -14.56 4.83 4.14
C GLU A 643 -15.87 5.46 4.67
N THR A 644 -16.70 4.70 5.40
CA THR A 644 -17.93 5.24 6.01
C THR A 644 -17.60 6.28 7.09
N VAL A 645 -16.50 6.09 7.83
CA VAL A 645 -16.02 7.02 8.87
C VAL A 645 -15.41 8.28 8.22
N GLU A 646 -14.69 8.14 7.09
CA GLU A 646 -14.20 9.29 6.32
C GLU A 646 -15.38 10.11 5.75
N ILE A 647 -16.31 9.51 5.01
CA ILE A 647 -17.51 10.18 4.48
C ILE A 647 -18.26 10.90 5.61
N ASN A 648 -18.44 10.23 6.75
CA ASN A 648 -19.16 10.78 7.89
C ASN A 648 -18.47 12.02 8.47
N TYR A 649 -17.15 11.99 8.62
CA TYR A 649 -16.38 13.15 9.07
C TYR A 649 -16.52 14.33 8.09
N TYR A 650 -16.31 14.09 6.79
CA TYR A 650 -16.38 15.13 5.76
C TYR A 650 -17.77 15.75 5.67
N PHE A 651 -18.82 14.95 5.75
CA PHE A 651 -20.20 15.44 5.73
C PHE A 651 -20.52 16.28 6.97
N GLN A 652 -20.25 15.79 8.19
CA GLN A 652 -20.56 16.51 9.42
C GLN A 652 -19.70 17.76 9.64
N SER A 653 -18.42 17.72 9.25
CA SER A 653 -17.47 18.81 9.51
C SER A 653 -17.50 19.89 8.43
N PHE A 654 -17.81 19.52 7.18
CA PHE A 654 -17.73 20.43 6.02
C PHE A 654 -19.03 20.64 5.26
N ASN A 655 -20.12 19.94 5.59
CA ASN A 655 -21.42 20.03 4.89
C ASN A 655 -21.25 20.07 3.35
N LEU A 656 -20.54 19.07 2.83
CA LEU A 656 -20.19 19.00 1.41
C LEU A 656 -21.44 19.05 0.53
N SER A 657 -21.40 19.88 -0.51
CA SER A 657 -22.47 19.92 -1.52
C SER A 657 -22.46 18.66 -2.40
N GLY A 658 -21.34 17.95 -2.47
CA GLY A 658 -21.18 16.74 -3.27
C GLY A 658 -19.93 15.95 -2.94
N ILE A 659 -19.98 14.65 -3.23
CA ILE A 659 -18.87 13.70 -3.09
C ILE A 659 -18.61 13.08 -4.46
N ILE A 660 -17.37 13.15 -4.91
CA ILE A 660 -16.87 12.46 -6.11
C ILE A 660 -16.20 11.16 -5.67
N THR A 661 -16.68 10.02 -6.15
CA THR A 661 -16.28 8.70 -5.63
C THR A 661 -16.10 7.64 -6.72
N ASP A 662 -15.12 6.75 -6.51
CA ASP A 662 -14.94 5.54 -7.31
C ASP A 662 -16.04 4.48 -7.02
N PHE A 663 -16.78 4.62 -5.90
CA PHE A 663 -17.75 3.64 -5.38
C PHE A 663 -19.09 4.31 -4.99
N PRO A 664 -19.96 4.69 -5.95
CA PRO A 664 -21.24 5.37 -5.68
C PRO A 664 -22.13 4.66 -4.64
N LYS A 665 -22.08 3.32 -4.60
CA LYS A 665 -22.83 2.46 -3.68
C LYS A 665 -22.55 2.76 -2.21
N THR A 666 -21.29 3.03 -1.86
CA THR A 666 -20.86 3.31 -0.48
C THR A 666 -21.49 4.62 0.00
N VAL A 667 -21.40 5.67 -0.81
CA VAL A 667 -22.01 6.98 -0.51
C VAL A 667 -23.54 6.89 -0.53
N ARG A 668 -24.12 6.08 -1.44
CA ARG A 668 -25.58 5.86 -1.48
C ARG A 668 -26.10 5.18 -0.23
N ARG A 669 -25.35 4.23 0.32
CA ARG A 669 -25.66 3.62 1.61
C ARG A 669 -25.49 4.62 2.76
N TYR A 670 -24.45 5.45 2.74
CA TYR A 670 -24.29 6.56 3.71
C TYR A 670 -25.53 7.49 3.72
N LYS A 671 -25.99 7.98 2.56
CA LYS A 671 -27.19 8.84 2.45
C LYS A 671 -28.50 8.23 2.96
N LYS A 672 -28.56 6.90 3.14
CA LYS A 672 -29.76 6.18 3.61
C LYS A 672 -29.73 5.81 5.09
N ASN A 673 -28.60 6.00 5.78
CA ASN A 673 -28.41 5.53 7.16
C ASN A 673 -29.43 6.15 8.14
N THR A 674 -29.80 5.40 9.19
CA THR A 674 -30.85 5.81 10.15
C THR A 674 -30.38 6.74 11.26
N CYS A 675 -29.10 7.10 11.29
CA CYS A 675 -28.47 7.90 12.35
C CYS A 675 -28.16 9.35 11.94
N THR A 676 -28.06 9.64 10.63
CA THR A 676 -28.08 11.01 10.12
C THR A 676 -29.42 11.68 10.48
N GLY A 677 -29.33 12.92 10.98
CA GLY A 677 -30.49 13.68 11.45
C GLY A 677 -30.85 13.52 12.94
N LEU A 678 -30.18 12.61 13.68
CA LEU A 678 -30.43 12.45 15.13
C LEU A 678 -29.91 13.61 16.01
N GLY A 679 -29.08 14.51 15.46
CA GLY A 679 -28.54 15.65 16.21
C GLY A 679 -27.77 15.21 17.46
N ASN A 680 -28.21 15.68 18.64
CA ASN A 680 -27.58 15.33 19.92
C ASN A 680 -27.76 13.86 20.32
N ASP A 681 -28.74 13.15 19.75
CA ASP A 681 -28.96 11.71 20.00
C ASP A 681 -28.12 10.82 19.06
N MET A 682 -27.21 11.41 18.29
CA MET A 682 -26.31 10.67 17.40
C MET A 682 -25.32 9.81 18.20
N PRO A 683 -25.25 8.49 17.96
CA PRO A 683 -24.38 7.60 18.73
C PRO A 683 -22.90 7.89 18.45
N ASN A 684 -22.03 7.67 19.46
CA ASN A 684 -20.59 7.95 19.39
C ASN A 684 -19.89 7.36 18.15
N TYR A 685 -20.28 6.15 17.73
CA TYR A 685 -19.73 5.48 16.55
C TYR A 685 -20.16 6.10 15.20
N MET A 686 -21.05 7.11 15.22
CA MET A 686 -21.42 7.96 14.09
C MET A 686 -21.05 9.43 14.30
N GLN A 687 -20.40 9.82 15.40
CA GLN A 687 -19.91 11.19 15.56
C GLN A 687 -18.65 11.41 14.71
N ALA A 688 -18.40 12.66 14.30
CA ALA A 688 -17.17 13.02 13.59
C ALA A 688 -15.93 12.69 14.44
N VAL A 689 -14.97 11.96 13.86
CA VAL A 689 -13.74 11.54 14.57
C VAL A 689 -12.83 12.73 14.89
N PRO A 690 -12.14 12.73 16.05
CA PRO A 690 -11.23 13.80 16.43
C PRO A 690 -9.91 13.69 15.65
N ILE A 691 -9.82 14.42 14.54
CA ILE A 691 -8.67 14.44 13.63
C ILE A 691 -7.37 14.81 14.36
N GLY A 692 -6.34 13.98 14.18
CA GLY A 692 -5.01 14.16 14.77
C GLY A 692 -4.91 13.73 16.23
N ALA A 693 -5.97 13.19 16.84
CA ALA A 693 -5.90 12.57 18.16
C ALA A 693 -4.92 11.38 18.18
N LEU A 694 -4.80 10.66 17.07
CA LEU A 694 -3.84 9.56 16.94
C LEU A 694 -2.39 10.07 16.91
N ASP A 695 -2.09 11.15 16.16
CA ASP A 695 -0.74 11.75 16.15
C ASP A 695 -0.37 12.35 17.51
N GLN A 696 -1.29 13.04 18.18
CA GLN A 696 -1.07 13.56 19.55
C GLN A 696 -0.68 12.44 20.53
N LEU A 697 -1.27 11.25 20.39
CA LEU A 697 -0.90 10.08 21.18
C LEU A 697 0.51 9.57 20.81
N LEU A 698 0.91 9.62 19.54
CA LEU A 698 2.26 9.24 19.10
C LEU A 698 3.36 10.20 19.56
N GLN A 699 3.10 11.51 19.56
CA GLN A 699 4.04 12.54 20.03
C GLN A 699 4.46 12.34 21.50
N LYS A 700 3.65 11.62 22.28
CA LYS A 700 3.94 11.26 23.67
C LYS A 700 4.97 10.14 23.84
N PHE A 701 5.21 9.33 22.81
CA PHE A 701 6.08 8.14 22.87
C PHE A 701 7.35 8.23 22.02
N LYS A 702 7.47 9.18 21.07
CA LYS A 702 8.62 9.31 20.17
C LYS A 702 9.03 10.78 19.97
N ALA A 703 10.30 11.00 19.66
CA ALA A 703 10.80 12.34 19.30
C ALA A 703 10.07 12.85 18.04
N GLN A 704 9.73 14.14 18.03
CA GLN A 704 8.94 14.74 16.95
C GLN A 704 9.63 14.57 15.58
N PRO A 705 8.91 14.15 14.52
CA PRO A 705 9.36 14.44 13.16
C PRO A 705 9.44 15.98 12.99
N PRO A 706 10.35 16.50 12.16
CA PRO A 706 10.45 17.94 11.93
C PRO A 706 9.11 18.50 11.45
N SER A 707 8.71 19.66 11.98
CA SER A 707 7.45 20.31 11.62
C SER A 707 7.36 20.51 10.10
N MET A 708 6.36 19.88 9.48
CA MET A 708 6.10 20.12 8.05
C MET A 708 5.69 21.59 7.86
N PRO A 709 6.19 22.24 6.79
CA PRO A 709 5.78 23.60 6.48
C PRO A 709 4.25 23.69 6.31
N PRO A 710 3.65 24.87 6.51
CA PRO A 710 2.28 25.11 6.05
C PRO A 710 2.22 24.89 4.54
N MET A 711 1.11 24.32 4.06
CA MET A 711 0.91 24.18 2.62
C MET A 711 0.63 25.54 1.98
N PRO A 712 0.99 25.75 0.70
CA PRO A 712 0.82 27.03 0.03
C PRO A 712 -0.63 27.50 0.03
N THR A 713 -0.80 28.82 0.18
CA THR A 713 -2.08 29.50 -0.01
C THR A 713 -2.29 29.79 -1.51
N LEU A 714 -3.48 29.53 -2.03
CA LEU A 714 -3.84 29.88 -3.41
C LEU A 714 -4.08 31.39 -3.55
N ASN A 715 -3.35 32.06 -4.43
CA ASN A 715 -3.44 33.52 -4.67
C ASN A 715 -4.22 33.84 -5.94
N ALA A 716 -4.73 35.07 -6.06
CA ALA A 716 -5.54 35.49 -7.20
C ALA A 716 -4.78 35.45 -8.55
N SER A 717 -3.46 35.59 -8.53
CA SER A 717 -2.57 35.39 -9.70
C SER A 717 -2.61 33.96 -10.24
N ASP A 718 -2.85 32.99 -9.35
CA ASP A 718 -2.72 31.56 -9.62
C ASP A 718 -4.05 30.98 -10.15
N VAL A 719 -5.08 31.83 -10.22
CA VAL A 719 -6.45 31.51 -10.68
C VAL A 719 -6.76 32.14 -12.04
N VAL A 720 -6.14 33.28 -12.37
CA VAL A 720 -6.46 34.04 -13.60
C VAL A 720 -5.54 33.64 -14.74
N GLU A 721 -6.05 32.81 -15.64
CA GLU A 721 -5.35 32.40 -16.86
C GLU A 721 -5.54 33.40 -18.02
N THR A 722 -4.66 33.30 -19.01
CA THR A 722 -4.85 33.95 -20.31
C THR A 722 -6.03 33.32 -21.07
N PRO A 723 -6.79 34.08 -21.88
CA PRO A 723 -7.84 33.51 -22.73
C PRO A 723 -7.33 32.36 -23.60
N LEU A 724 -8.22 31.40 -23.90
CA LEU A 724 -7.91 30.30 -24.80
C LEU A 724 -7.40 30.81 -26.16
N PRO A 725 -6.39 30.16 -26.76
CA PRO A 725 -5.85 30.56 -28.04
C PRO A 725 -6.89 30.39 -29.16
N PRO A 726 -6.85 31.22 -30.22
CA PRO A 726 -7.70 31.02 -31.38
C PRO A 726 -7.39 29.68 -32.06
N VAL A 727 -8.43 29.05 -32.60
CA VAL A 727 -8.35 27.75 -33.29
C VAL A 727 -7.41 27.85 -34.50
N ALA A 728 -6.39 27.01 -34.53
CA ALA A 728 -5.50 26.93 -35.70
C ALA A 728 -6.21 26.29 -36.89
N PRO A 729 -6.02 26.78 -38.14
CA PRO A 729 -6.59 26.14 -39.32
C PRO A 729 -6.01 24.73 -39.52
N ARG A 730 -6.88 23.73 -39.71
CA ARG A 730 -6.48 22.35 -40.02
C ARG A 730 -5.73 22.32 -41.37
N ASN A 731 -4.43 22.04 -41.32
CA ASN A 731 -3.67 21.67 -42.51
C ASN A 731 -3.86 20.17 -42.80
N GLU A 732 -4.26 19.83 -44.03
CA GLU A 732 -4.20 18.46 -44.52
C GLU A 732 -2.74 17.96 -44.59
N PRO A 733 -2.48 16.64 -44.44
CA PRO A 733 -1.12 16.10 -44.39
C PRO A 733 -0.46 16.07 -45.79
N GLY A 734 0.11 17.21 -46.21
CA GLY A 734 0.77 17.37 -47.50
C GLY A 734 2.17 17.97 -47.42
N GLY A 735 3.20 17.14 -47.72
CA GLY A 735 4.49 17.58 -48.24
C GLY A 735 5.50 18.22 -47.28
N SER A 736 6.66 17.58 -47.11
CA SER A 736 7.85 18.20 -46.51
C SER A 736 8.49 19.24 -47.46
N PRO A 737 8.92 20.40 -46.93
CA PRO A 737 9.98 21.20 -47.54
C PRO A 737 11.32 21.03 -46.81
N ARG A 738 12.41 21.11 -47.56
CA ARG A 738 13.80 21.07 -47.06
C ARG A 738 14.34 22.48 -46.81
N GLY A 739 15.21 22.60 -45.80
CA GLY A 739 16.45 23.39 -45.85
C GLY A 739 16.35 24.93 -45.95
N ALA A 740 16.99 25.62 -45.00
CA ALA A 740 17.35 27.03 -45.13
C ALA A 740 18.78 27.25 -44.61
N GLU A 741 19.53 28.12 -45.30
CA GLU A 741 20.96 28.35 -45.13
C GLU A 741 21.27 29.43 -44.07
N THR A 742 22.52 29.45 -43.58
CA THR A 742 23.04 30.50 -42.69
C THR A 742 23.92 31.50 -43.45
N PRO A 743 23.73 32.82 -43.33
CA PRO A 743 24.65 33.81 -43.91
C PRO A 743 25.87 34.04 -43.00
N GLY A 744 27.06 34.17 -43.60
CA GLY A 744 28.31 34.47 -42.90
C GLY A 744 28.59 35.96 -42.72
N LEU A 745 29.56 36.30 -41.88
CA LEU A 745 30.08 37.66 -41.71
C LEU A 745 31.61 37.68 -41.80
N SER A 746 32.12 38.58 -42.64
CA SER A 746 33.54 38.72 -42.97
C SER A 746 34.33 39.50 -41.90
N ILE A 747 35.58 39.10 -41.63
CA ILE A 747 36.52 39.86 -40.78
C ILE A 747 37.74 40.28 -41.62
N GLY A 748 38.02 41.58 -41.67
CA GLY A 748 39.25 42.14 -42.21
C GLY A 748 40.35 42.23 -41.14
N LEU A 749 41.59 41.88 -41.51
CA LEU A 749 42.76 41.92 -40.63
C LEU A 749 43.45 43.31 -40.63
N GLY A 750 43.99 43.73 -39.48
CA GLY A 750 44.69 45.02 -39.31
C GLY A 750 45.72 44.99 -38.18
N VAL A 751 46.91 44.49 -38.48
CA VAL A 751 48.05 44.21 -37.60
C VAL A 751 48.43 45.31 -36.59
N GLY A 752 48.53 44.93 -35.31
CA GLY A 752 49.28 45.64 -34.25
C GLY A 752 50.19 44.67 -33.49
N GLY A 753 51.39 44.41 -34.04
CA GLY A 753 52.28 43.33 -33.60
C GLY A 753 53.19 43.64 -32.40
N GLY A 754 53.82 42.60 -31.85
CA GLY A 754 54.79 42.69 -30.76
C GLY A 754 54.22 42.26 -29.40
N ILE A 755 53.66 43.21 -28.65
CA ILE A 755 53.15 42.97 -27.29
C ILE A 755 51.93 42.05 -27.31
N SER A 756 51.04 42.23 -28.29
CA SER A 756 49.84 41.42 -28.47
C SER A 756 50.14 39.94 -28.74
N LEU A 757 51.30 39.57 -29.27
CA LEU A 757 51.65 38.16 -29.52
C LEU A 757 52.21 37.48 -28.26
N LEU A 758 52.99 38.20 -27.45
CA LEU A 758 53.41 37.73 -26.13
C LEU A 758 52.24 37.66 -25.15
N LEU A 759 51.22 38.52 -25.28
CA LEU A 759 49.96 38.34 -24.58
C LEU A 759 49.10 37.23 -25.21
N ALA A 760 49.00 37.11 -26.54
CA ALA A 760 48.17 36.07 -27.18
C ALA A 760 48.76 34.65 -27.12
N LEU A 761 50.04 34.47 -26.75
CA LEU A 761 50.62 33.16 -26.41
C LEU A 761 50.90 33.03 -24.92
N GLY A 762 51.38 34.08 -24.26
CA GLY A 762 51.67 34.10 -22.83
C GLY A 762 50.41 34.11 -21.97
N THR A 763 49.31 34.76 -22.36
CA THR A 763 48.04 34.66 -21.61
C THR A 763 47.36 33.31 -21.77
N PRO A 764 47.21 32.64 -22.94
CA PRO A 764 46.72 31.27 -22.96
C PRO A 764 47.72 30.30 -22.32
N PHE A 765 49.04 30.53 -22.34
CA PHE A 765 49.99 29.71 -21.58
C PHE A 765 49.85 29.91 -20.06
N LEU A 766 49.70 31.16 -19.56
CA LEU A 766 49.39 31.42 -18.15
C LEU A 766 48.01 30.88 -17.78
N ILE A 767 46.98 31.10 -18.59
CA ILE A 767 45.62 30.60 -18.38
C ILE A 767 45.61 29.07 -18.45
N HIS A 768 46.42 28.44 -19.31
CA HIS A 768 46.57 26.98 -19.34
C HIS A 768 47.33 26.48 -18.11
N LYS A 769 48.43 27.13 -17.69
CA LYS A 769 49.15 26.82 -16.46
C LYS A 769 48.30 27.04 -15.20
N ILE A 770 47.47 28.08 -15.18
CA ILE A 770 46.50 28.39 -14.12
C ILE A 770 45.31 27.44 -14.18
N LYS A 771 44.81 27.04 -15.36
CA LYS A 771 43.77 26.01 -15.53
C LYS A 771 44.30 24.64 -15.08
N LEU A 772 45.54 24.28 -15.41
CA LEU A 772 46.23 23.09 -14.94
C LEU A 772 46.47 23.13 -13.43
N GLN A 773 46.91 24.25 -12.86
CA GLN A 773 47.06 24.39 -11.40
C GLN A 773 45.71 24.39 -10.68
N ARG A 774 44.66 25.01 -11.23
CA ARG A 774 43.27 24.95 -10.72
C ARG A 774 42.65 23.58 -10.92
N ALA A 775 43.06 22.80 -11.92
CA ALA A 775 42.65 21.42 -12.11
C ALA A 775 43.38 20.51 -11.12
N LYS A 776 44.70 20.63 -10.97
CA LYS A 776 45.49 19.91 -9.97
C LYS A 776 45.00 20.20 -8.55
N LYS A 777 44.82 21.47 -8.19
CA LYS A 777 44.26 21.88 -6.90
C LYS A 777 42.82 21.41 -6.70
N ARG A 778 41.99 21.31 -7.76
CA ARG A 778 40.67 20.67 -7.65
C ARG A 778 40.74 19.16 -7.46
N ARG A 779 41.64 18.46 -8.16
CA ARG A 779 41.91 17.03 -7.97
C ARG A 779 42.41 16.73 -6.55
N GLU A 780 43.35 17.54 -6.05
CA GLU A 780 43.84 17.50 -4.65
C GLU A 780 42.72 17.82 -3.64
N ASN A 781 41.86 18.81 -3.92
CA ASN A 781 40.70 19.10 -3.07
C ASN A 781 39.71 17.92 -3.04
N PHE A 782 39.34 17.34 -4.20
CA PHE A 782 38.46 16.18 -4.26
C PHE A 782 39.10 14.96 -3.59
N PHE A 783 40.39 14.73 -3.79
CA PHE A 783 41.13 13.66 -3.11
C PHE A 783 41.03 13.79 -1.59
N ASN A 784 41.17 15.01 -1.06
CA ASN A 784 41.03 15.27 0.38
C ASN A 784 39.56 15.17 0.85
N GLN A 785 38.59 15.65 0.07
CA GLN A 785 37.15 15.58 0.38
C GLN A 785 36.64 14.14 0.40
N ASN A 786 37.08 13.31 -0.56
CA ASN A 786 36.77 11.88 -0.66
C ASN A 786 37.62 11.02 0.31
N HIS A 787 38.10 11.60 1.41
CA HIS A 787 38.88 10.96 2.47
C HIS A 787 40.14 10.21 1.98
N GLY A 788 40.75 10.60 0.86
CA GLY A 788 41.87 9.88 0.26
C GLY A 788 43.12 9.75 1.13
N LEU A 789 43.36 10.74 2.01
CA LEU A 789 44.42 10.66 3.04
C LEU A 789 44.14 9.55 4.07
N LEU A 790 42.88 9.38 4.49
CA LEU A 790 42.47 8.32 5.40
C LEU A 790 42.57 6.95 4.72
N LEU A 791 42.20 6.85 3.44
CA LEU A 791 42.37 5.61 2.68
C LEU A 791 43.86 5.25 2.53
N GLN A 792 44.73 6.22 2.21
CA GLN A 792 46.18 6.00 2.21
C GLN A 792 46.72 5.52 3.57
N GLN A 793 46.19 6.05 4.68
CA GLN A 793 46.55 5.60 6.03
C GLN A 793 46.02 4.21 6.39
N LEU A 794 44.83 3.82 5.90
CA LEU A 794 44.25 2.50 6.16
C LEU A 794 44.95 1.38 5.37
N VAL A 795 45.35 1.65 4.12
CA VAL A 795 45.97 0.61 3.27
C VAL A 795 47.51 0.56 3.42
N SER A 796 48.15 1.56 4.04
CA SER A 796 49.60 1.51 4.34
C SER A 796 50.00 0.39 5.32
N HIS A 797 49.05 -0.14 6.09
CA HIS A 797 49.25 -1.31 6.95
C HIS A 797 49.44 -2.63 6.18
N ASN A 798 49.13 -2.66 4.88
CA ASN A 798 49.36 -3.78 3.96
C ASN A 798 50.00 -3.26 2.65
N ALA A 799 51.30 -2.98 2.70
CA ALA A 799 52.04 -2.21 1.67
C ALA A 799 51.83 -2.66 0.22
N ASP A 800 51.69 -3.97 -0.05
CA ASP A 800 51.54 -4.54 -1.41
C ASP A 800 50.12 -4.31 -2.02
N ILE A 801 49.16 -3.86 -1.20
CA ILE A 801 47.79 -3.48 -1.60
C ILE A 801 47.66 -1.95 -1.67
N GLY A 802 48.40 -1.21 -0.83
CA GLY A 802 48.33 0.25 -0.67
C GLY A 802 48.50 1.03 -1.96
N GLU A 803 49.61 0.83 -2.66
CA GLU A 803 49.95 1.62 -3.85
C GLU A 803 49.11 1.25 -5.08
N ARG A 804 48.45 0.09 -5.10
CA ARG A 804 47.68 -0.39 -6.26
C ARG A 804 46.19 -0.01 -6.23
N MET A 805 45.65 0.39 -5.08
CA MET A 805 44.20 0.63 -4.92
C MET A 805 43.75 2.05 -5.30
N ILE A 806 44.68 3.00 -5.47
CA ILE A 806 44.39 4.39 -5.87
C ILE A 806 44.95 4.62 -7.28
N ILE A 807 44.07 4.92 -8.23
CA ILE A 807 44.39 5.15 -9.64
C ILE A 807 44.08 6.61 -9.98
N THR A 808 44.97 7.30 -10.68
CA THR A 808 44.77 8.72 -11.01
C THR A 808 43.72 8.89 -12.10
N LEU A 809 43.04 10.04 -12.12
CA LEU A 809 42.05 10.32 -13.17
C LEU A 809 42.71 10.33 -14.56
N ARG A 810 43.98 10.74 -14.63
CA ARG A 810 44.77 10.75 -15.87
C ARG A 810 44.98 9.35 -16.45
N GLU A 811 45.16 8.34 -15.61
CA GLU A 811 45.28 6.95 -16.04
C GLU A 811 43.94 6.41 -16.53
N LEU A 812 42.83 6.73 -15.87
CA LEU A 812 41.49 6.35 -16.34
C LEU A 812 41.09 7.07 -17.64
N GLU A 813 41.40 8.36 -17.77
CA GLU A 813 41.27 9.15 -19.01
C GLU A 813 42.04 8.47 -20.15
N LYS A 814 43.30 8.08 -19.93
CA LYS A 814 44.10 7.33 -20.92
C LYS A 814 43.53 5.95 -21.24
N ALA A 815 43.14 5.18 -20.22
CA ALA A 815 42.61 3.82 -20.36
C ALA A 815 41.28 3.76 -21.15
N THR A 816 40.47 4.81 -21.06
CA THR A 816 39.11 4.89 -21.65
C THR A 816 39.01 5.80 -22.87
N ASN A 817 40.12 6.28 -23.43
CA ASN A 817 40.12 7.29 -24.51
C ASN A 817 39.27 8.53 -24.16
N ASN A 818 39.49 9.09 -22.97
CA ASN A 818 38.71 10.19 -22.37
C ASN A 818 37.22 9.86 -22.15
N PHE A 819 36.91 8.67 -21.64
CA PHE A 819 35.54 8.16 -21.44
C PHE A 819 34.70 8.16 -22.74
N ASP A 820 35.31 7.63 -23.81
CA ASP A 820 34.68 7.50 -25.13
C ASP A 820 33.38 6.69 -25.07
N ARG A 821 32.32 7.17 -25.73
CA ARG A 821 31.04 6.45 -25.82
C ARG A 821 31.17 5.09 -26.49
N ALA A 822 32.12 4.92 -27.41
CA ALA A 822 32.41 3.64 -28.06
C ALA A 822 32.97 2.58 -27.10
N ARG A 823 33.35 2.96 -25.87
CA ARG A 823 33.86 2.05 -24.83
C ARG A 823 32.83 1.73 -23.74
N VAL A 824 31.59 2.19 -23.86
CA VAL A 824 30.53 1.85 -22.91
C VAL A 824 30.15 0.38 -23.07
N ILE A 825 30.14 -0.36 -21.96
CA ILE A 825 29.78 -1.79 -21.88
C ILE A 825 28.50 -2.06 -21.06
N GLY A 826 27.99 -1.04 -20.37
CA GLY A 826 26.74 -1.11 -19.63
C GLY A 826 26.36 0.23 -19.00
N GLY A 827 25.12 0.37 -18.56
CA GLY A 827 24.66 1.56 -17.83
C GLY A 827 23.24 1.40 -17.31
N GLY A 828 22.92 2.12 -16.24
CA GLY A 828 21.64 2.05 -15.55
C GLY A 828 21.47 3.18 -14.53
N GLY A 829 20.68 2.95 -13.48
CA GLY A 829 20.42 3.94 -12.42
C GLY A 829 21.68 4.40 -11.67
N HIS A 830 22.66 3.52 -11.50
CA HIS A 830 23.91 3.77 -10.75
C HIS A 830 25.09 4.18 -11.66
N GLY A 831 24.82 4.73 -12.86
CA GLY A 831 25.84 5.29 -13.76
C GLY A 831 26.13 4.50 -15.04
N VAL A 832 27.33 4.69 -15.59
CA VAL A 832 27.83 4.12 -16.87
C VAL A 832 29.12 3.36 -16.63
N VAL A 833 29.28 2.19 -17.24
CA VAL A 833 30.50 1.37 -17.14
C VAL A 833 31.27 1.41 -18.46
N PHE A 834 32.55 1.75 -18.38
CA PHE A 834 33.48 1.85 -19.52
C PHE A 834 34.51 0.72 -19.53
N LYS A 835 34.84 0.18 -20.70
CA LYS A 835 35.93 -0.77 -20.91
C LYS A 835 37.27 -0.03 -21.08
N GLY A 836 38.13 -0.18 -20.09
CA GLY A 836 39.48 0.39 -20.07
C GLY A 836 40.58 -0.65 -20.27
N MET A 837 41.80 -0.17 -20.48
CA MET A 837 43.03 -0.96 -20.37
C MET A 837 44.05 -0.22 -19.49
N ILE A 838 44.46 -0.86 -18.39
CA ILE A 838 45.44 -0.35 -17.43
C ILE A 838 46.51 -1.43 -17.28
N ASP A 839 47.79 -1.10 -17.47
CA ASP A 839 48.93 -2.02 -17.36
C ASP A 839 48.72 -3.36 -18.10
N LEU A 840 48.28 -3.26 -19.36
CA LEU A 840 47.92 -4.39 -20.25
C LEU A 840 46.73 -5.26 -19.78
N LYS A 841 46.13 -4.96 -18.62
CA LYS A 841 44.93 -5.61 -18.10
C LYS A 841 43.66 -4.89 -18.58
N VAL A 842 42.67 -5.65 -19.05
CA VAL A 842 41.34 -5.13 -19.38
C VAL A 842 40.54 -4.92 -18.09
N VAL A 843 39.92 -3.76 -17.94
CA VAL A 843 39.20 -3.33 -16.73
C VAL A 843 37.83 -2.76 -17.04
N ALA A 844 36.92 -2.83 -16.08
CA ALA A 844 35.61 -2.17 -16.13
C ALA A 844 35.62 -0.97 -15.17
N ILE A 845 35.29 0.22 -15.66
CA ILE A 845 35.36 1.49 -14.92
C ILE A 845 33.95 2.05 -14.76
N LYS A 846 33.39 2.01 -13.55
CA LYS A 846 32.05 2.51 -13.19
C LYS A 846 32.14 4.01 -12.91
N LYS A 847 31.32 4.79 -13.61
CA LYS A 847 31.24 6.26 -13.53
C LYS A 847 29.80 6.72 -13.33
N SER A 848 29.56 7.37 -12.21
CA SER A 848 28.30 8.03 -11.82
C SER A 848 27.76 9.02 -12.85
N ARG A 849 26.44 9.21 -12.83
CA ARG A 849 25.72 10.16 -13.72
C ARG A 849 25.20 11.41 -13.02
N ILE A 850 24.95 11.37 -11.71
CA ILE A 850 24.28 12.44 -10.96
C ILE A 850 25.05 12.73 -9.68
N LEU A 851 25.10 13.99 -9.27
CA LEU A 851 25.67 14.42 -7.99
C LEU A 851 24.61 14.33 -6.89
N VAL A 852 24.58 13.21 -6.18
CA VAL A 852 23.75 13.00 -4.99
C VAL A 852 24.63 12.41 -3.89
N GLN A 853 24.51 12.90 -2.65
CA GLN A 853 25.26 12.39 -1.48
C GLN A 853 25.22 10.85 -1.39
N ARG A 854 24.06 10.27 -1.69
CA ARG A 854 23.82 8.83 -1.76
C ARG A 854 24.82 8.07 -2.65
N GLU A 855 25.24 8.60 -3.79
CA GLU A 855 26.19 7.89 -4.66
C GLU A 855 27.62 7.89 -4.08
N ILE A 856 27.97 8.89 -3.27
CA ILE A 856 29.23 8.93 -2.53
C ILE A 856 29.19 7.90 -1.38
N ASP A 857 28.05 7.79 -0.68
CA ASP A 857 27.85 6.81 0.38
C ASP A 857 27.87 5.36 -0.16
N GLU A 858 27.20 5.10 -1.29
CA GLU A 858 27.24 3.82 -2.02
C GLU A 858 28.67 3.48 -2.47
N PHE A 859 29.47 4.46 -2.94
CA PHE A 859 30.88 4.28 -3.28
C PHE A 859 31.75 3.87 -2.08
N ILE A 860 31.67 4.62 -0.97
CA ILE A 860 32.48 4.37 0.24
C ILE A 860 32.21 2.95 0.76
N ASN A 861 30.94 2.55 0.76
CA ASN A 861 30.50 1.22 1.15
C ASN A 861 31.02 0.12 0.20
N GLU A 862 30.95 0.33 -1.12
CA GLU A 862 31.45 -0.63 -2.12
C GLU A 862 32.96 -0.85 -2.01
N VAL A 863 33.76 0.20 -1.76
CA VAL A 863 35.21 0.07 -1.47
C VAL A 863 35.44 -0.64 -0.14
N ALA A 864 34.73 -0.26 0.92
CA ALA A 864 34.90 -0.84 2.25
C ALA A 864 34.57 -2.34 2.31
N VAL A 865 33.62 -2.80 1.48
CA VAL A 865 33.23 -4.21 1.35
C VAL A 865 34.20 -4.96 0.43
N LEU A 866 34.41 -4.52 -0.81
CA LEU A 866 35.18 -5.29 -1.79
C LEU A 866 36.69 -5.29 -1.55
N SER A 867 37.23 -4.37 -0.75
CA SER A 867 38.63 -4.44 -0.29
C SER A 867 38.93 -5.61 0.65
N GLN A 868 37.91 -6.19 1.29
CA GLN A 868 38.04 -7.28 2.27
C GLN A 868 37.48 -8.63 1.74
N VAL A 869 36.88 -8.64 0.55
CA VAL A 869 36.27 -9.82 -0.07
C VAL A 869 37.19 -10.39 -1.15
N ASN A 870 37.52 -11.68 -1.04
CA ASN A 870 38.30 -12.39 -2.05
C ASN A 870 37.72 -13.79 -2.31
N HIS A 871 36.69 -13.85 -3.17
CA HIS A 871 36.02 -15.09 -3.56
C HIS A 871 35.92 -15.22 -5.08
N ARG A 872 36.07 -16.44 -5.61
CA ARG A 872 36.14 -16.68 -7.07
C ARG A 872 34.86 -16.28 -7.82
N ASN A 873 33.71 -16.39 -7.15
CA ASN A 873 32.38 -16.03 -7.68
C ASN A 873 31.92 -14.62 -7.25
N VAL A 874 32.84 -13.74 -6.86
CA VAL A 874 32.59 -12.29 -6.67
C VAL A 874 33.49 -11.52 -7.66
N VAL A 875 33.03 -10.36 -8.13
CA VAL A 875 33.85 -9.47 -8.96
C VAL A 875 34.91 -8.78 -8.10
N LYS A 876 36.17 -8.86 -8.54
CA LYS A 876 37.29 -8.22 -7.85
C LYS A 876 37.39 -6.72 -8.16
N LEU A 877 37.31 -5.89 -7.11
CA LEU A 877 37.74 -4.50 -7.17
C LEU A 877 39.27 -4.45 -7.32
N LEU A 878 39.75 -3.66 -8.28
CA LEU A 878 41.17 -3.46 -8.56
C LEU A 878 41.69 -2.14 -8.01
N GLY A 879 40.83 -1.11 -7.95
CA GLY A 879 41.15 0.18 -7.37
C GLY A 879 40.02 1.19 -7.55
N CYS A 880 40.29 2.42 -7.14
CA CYS A 880 39.37 3.55 -7.24
C CYS A 880 40.10 4.84 -7.64
N CYS A 881 39.36 5.82 -8.14
CA CYS A 881 39.87 7.17 -8.36
C CYS A 881 39.10 8.18 -7.51
N LEU A 882 39.83 8.93 -6.69
CA LEU A 882 39.28 9.92 -5.75
C LEU A 882 39.45 11.37 -6.26
N GLU A 883 40.06 11.57 -7.43
CA GLU A 883 40.35 12.90 -8.02
C GLU A 883 39.11 13.56 -8.68
N THR A 884 37.93 12.97 -8.51
CA THR A 884 36.65 13.39 -9.11
C THR A 884 35.60 13.70 -8.06
N GLU A 885 34.59 14.49 -8.44
CA GLU A 885 33.53 14.98 -7.54
C GLU A 885 32.63 13.85 -6.98
N VAL A 886 32.32 12.85 -7.81
CA VAL A 886 31.96 11.50 -7.33
C VAL A 886 33.13 10.58 -7.69
N PRO A 887 33.66 9.78 -6.75
CA PRO A 887 34.72 8.82 -7.04
C PRO A 887 34.37 7.77 -8.10
N LEU A 888 35.39 7.18 -8.74
CA LEU A 888 35.26 6.15 -9.77
C LEU A 888 35.74 4.79 -9.25
N LEU A 889 35.09 3.70 -9.66
CA LEU A 889 35.46 2.32 -9.28
C LEU A 889 36.01 1.55 -10.47
N VAL A 890 37.08 0.79 -10.25
CA VAL A 890 37.79 0.02 -11.27
C VAL A 890 37.79 -1.46 -10.89
N TYR A 891 37.13 -2.28 -11.71
CA TYR A 891 36.98 -3.72 -11.51
C TYR A 891 37.74 -4.53 -12.56
N GLU A 892 37.91 -5.81 -12.29
CA GLU A 892 38.18 -6.77 -13.37
C GLU A 892 37.06 -6.74 -14.42
N PHE A 893 37.43 -6.82 -15.70
CA PHE A 893 36.45 -6.91 -16.79
C PHE A 893 35.98 -8.35 -16.94
N ILE A 894 34.67 -8.57 -16.87
CA ILE A 894 34.02 -9.87 -17.08
C ILE A 894 33.38 -9.86 -18.48
N SER A 895 33.76 -10.83 -19.30
CA SER A 895 33.71 -10.75 -20.77
C SER A 895 32.38 -11.10 -21.41
N ASN A 896 31.60 -11.99 -20.80
CA ASN A 896 30.41 -12.60 -21.41
C ASN A 896 29.09 -12.00 -20.88
N GLY A 897 29.10 -10.73 -20.47
CA GLY A 897 27.88 -9.98 -20.14
C GLY A 897 27.17 -10.42 -18.85
N THR A 898 25.88 -10.08 -18.74
CA THR A 898 25.06 -10.39 -17.56
C THR A 898 24.25 -11.67 -17.76
N LEU A 899 23.97 -12.40 -16.68
CA LEU A 899 23.09 -13.56 -16.70
C LEU A 899 21.69 -13.21 -17.25
N TYR A 900 21.18 -12.01 -16.94
CA TYR A 900 19.92 -11.52 -17.52
C TYR A 900 19.94 -11.56 -19.07
N GLN A 901 21.04 -11.13 -19.70
CA GLN A 901 21.17 -11.18 -21.17
C GLN A 901 21.11 -12.63 -21.67
N HIS A 902 21.78 -13.57 -21.02
CA HIS A 902 21.79 -15.00 -21.40
C HIS A 902 20.48 -15.75 -21.15
N LEU A 903 19.66 -15.29 -20.20
CA LEU A 903 18.36 -15.90 -19.89
C LEU A 903 17.22 -15.37 -20.77
N HIS A 904 17.35 -14.17 -21.35
CA HIS A 904 16.27 -13.47 -22.09
C HIS A 904 16.58 -13.22 -23.58
N VAL A 905 17.42 -14.05 -24.22
CA VAL A 905 17.70 -13.96 -25.67
C VAL A 905 16.53 -14.53 -26.48
N GLN A 906 16.10 -13.83 -27.54
CA GLN A 906 15.33 -14.46 -28.63
C GLN A 906 16.30 -15.20 -29.57
N GLY A 907 16.55 -16.49 -29.32
CA GLY A 907 17.40 -17.31 -30.19
C GLY A 907 17.83 -18.67 -29.61
N PRO A 908 18.49 -19.53 -30.42
CA PRO A 908 18.79 -20.92 -30.05
C PRO A 908 19.95 -21.12 -29.07
N VAL A 909 20.56 -20.05 -28.54
CA VAL A 909 21.70 -20.10 -27.60
C VAL A 909 21.24 -19.70 -26.20
N SER A 910 20.20 -20.38 -25.70
CA SER A 910 19.83 -20.29 -24.29
C SER A 910 20.75 -21.18 -23.45
N LEU A 911 21.15 -20.73 -22.26
CA LEU A 911 22.04 -21.51 -21.38
C LEU A 911 21.50 -22.93 -21.13
N PRO A 912 22.31 -23.99 -21.27
CA PRO A 912 21.89 -25.35 -20.93
C PRO A 912 21.43 -25.46 -19.48
N ARG A 913 20.48 -26.38 -19.21
CA ARG A 913 19.96 -26.63 -17.85
C ARG A 913 21.06 -26.99 -16.84
N ALA A 914 22.11 -27.67 -17.29
CA ALA A 914 23.27 -27.99 -16.47
C ALA A 914 24.03 -26.71 -16.03
N ASP A 915 24.28 -25.80 -16.96
CA ASP A 915 24.97 -24.52 -16.67
C ASP A 915 24.12 -23.60 -15.81
N ARG A 916 22.80 -23.53 -16.03
CA ARG A 916 21.87 -22.79 -15.15
C ARG A 916 21.95 -23.24 -13.70
N ILE A 917 21.95 -24.56 -13.46
CA ILE A 917 22.10 -25.13 -12.11
C ILE A 917 23.49 -24.86 -11.53
N ARG A 918 24.55 -24.94 -12.36
CA ARG A 918 25.93 -24.62 -11.94
C ARG A 918 26.08 -23.14 -11.55
N ILE A 919 25.54 -22.23 -12.36
CA ILE A 919 25.50 -20.78 -12.10
C ILE A 919 24.75 -20.48 -10.81
N ALA A 920 23.58 -21.08 -10.58
CA ALA A 920 22.83 -20.91 -9.34
C ALA A 920 23.64 -21.37 -8.10
N LEU A 921 24.34 -22.50 -8.20
CA LEU A 921 25.24 -23.00 -7.15
C LEU A 921 26.46 -22.08 -6.93
N GLU A 922 27.01 -21.49 -7.98
CA GLU A 922 28.12 -20.53 -7.91
C GLU A 922 27.71 -19.21 -7.25
N VAL A 923 26.48 -18.73 -7.50
CA VAL A 923 25.89 -17.58 -6.80
C VAL A 923 25.65 -17.91 -5.32
N ALA A 924 25.06 -19.08 -5.01
CA ALA A 924 24.85 -19.53 -3.63
C ALA A 924 26.16 -19.62 -2.83
N ARG A 925 27.25 -20.09 -3.46
CA ARG A 925 28.59 -20.13 -2.85
C ARG A 925 29.15 -18.73 -2.57
N ALA A 926 28.91 -17.77 -3.47
CA ALA A 926 29.29 -16.38 -3.24
C ALA A 926 28.55 -15.77 -2.04
N LEU A 927 27.22 -15.98 -1.95
CA LEU A 927 26.41 -15.50 -0.83
C LEU A 927 26.80 -16.15 0.50
N SER A 928 26.95 -17.49 0.52
CA SER A 928 27.40 -18.22 1.71
C SER A 928 28.78 -17.78 2.20
N TYR A 929 29.71 -17.48 1.29
CA TYR A 929 31.00 -16.88 1.64
C TYR A 929 30.81 -15.49 2.30
N LEU A 930 29.99 -14.61 1.71
CA LEU A 930 29.74 -13.26 2.22
C LEU A 930 29.05 -13.26 3.59
N HIS A 931 28.10 -14.15 3.82
CA HIS A 931 27.36 -14.24 5.08
C HIS A 931 28.14 -14.96 6.20
N SER A 932 28.87 -16.03 5.88
CA SER A 932 29.40 -16.96 6.89
C SER A 932 30.94 -17.08 6.96
N ALA A 933 31.67 -16.72 5.89
CA ALA A 933 33.12 -16.93 5.80
C ALA A 933 33.94 -15.63 5.68
N ALA A 934 33.30 -14.49 5.46
CA ALA A 934 33.92 -13.18 5.60
C ALA A 934 34.21 -12.85 7.08
N SER A 935 35.14 -11.94 7.34
CA SER A 935 35.54 -11.50 8.69
C SER A 935 34.38 -10.90 9.51
N MET A 936 33.39 -10.35 8.82
CA MET A 936 32.12 -9.86 9.35
C MET A 936 31.04 -10.10 8.28
N PRO A 937 29.83 -10.58 8.62
CA PRO A 937 28.80 -10.88 7.63
C PRO A 937 28.44 -9.69 6.74
N ILE A 938 28.46 -9.91 5.42
CA ILE A 938 28.15 -8.94 4.39
C ILE A 938 26.87 -9.35 3.67
N PHE A 939 25.86 -8.49 3.72
CA PHE A 939 24.59 -8.68 3.03
C PHE A 939 24.58 -7.83 1.75
N HIS A 940 24.33 -8.43 0.58
CA HIS A 940 24.43 -7.73 -0.71
C HIS A 940 23.19 -6.85 -1.04
N ARG A 941 22.00 -7.25 -0.58
CA ARG A 941 20.69 -6.55 -0.67
C ARG A 941 20.12 -6.25 -2.09
N ASP A 942 20.92 -6.25 -3.16
CA ASP A 942 20.47 -6.10 -4.56
C ASP A 942 20.90 -7.27 -5.48
N ILE A 943 20.45 -8.49 -5.17
CA ILE A 943 20.74 -9.70 -5.94
C ILE A 943 19.68 -9.88 -7.04
N LYS A 944 20.10 -9.70 -8.30
CA LYS A 944 19.27 -9.84 -9.51
C LYS A 944 20.11 -10.38 -10.67
N SER A 945 19.51 -11.00 -11.69
CA SER A 945 20.27 -11.60 -12.81
C SER A 945 21.05 -10.58 -13.64
N ALA A 946 20.68 -9.30 -13.58
CA ALA A 946 21.48 -8.20 -14.18
C ALA A 946 22.79 -7.91 -13.42
N ASN A 947 22.89 -8.29 -12.14
CA ASN A 947 24.07 -8.11 -11.28
C ASN A 947 24.94 -9.38 -11.19
N ILE A 948 24.54 -10.47 -11.86
CA ILE A 948 25.38 -11.67 -12.02
C ILE A 948 26.08 -11.58 -13.37
N LEU A 949 27.40 -11.43 -13.39
CA LEU A 949 28.21 -11.43 -14.60
C LEU A 949 28.73 -12.83 -14.92
N LEU A 950 28.88 -13.16 -16.20
CA LEU A 950 29.43 -14.43 -16.67
C LEU A 950 30.76 -14.18 -17.40
N ASP A 951 31.79 -14.98 -17.12
CA ASP A 951 33.03 -14.97 -17.92
C ASP A 951 32.91 -15.87 -19.17
N ASP A 952 33.99 -15.93 -19.96
CA ASP A 952 34.06 -16.76 -21.18
C ASP A 952 33.91 -18.27 -20.90
N SER A 953 34.07 -18.71 -19.65
CA SER A 953 33.84 -20.09 -19.18
C SER A 953 32.47 -20.28 -18.53
N LEU A 954 31.58 -19.27 -18.63
CA LEU A 954 30.27 -19.22 -17.97
C LEU A 954 30.37 -19.40 -16.44
N VAL A 955 31.45 -18.93 -15.81
CA VAL A 955 31.56 -18.87 -14.35
C VAL A 955 30.86 -17.61 -13.86
N ALA A 956 29.97 -17.76 -12.89
CA ALA A 956 29.17 -16.67 -12.34
C ALA A 956 29.97 -15.83 -11.34
N LYS A 957 29.87 -14.51 -11.46
CA LYS A 957 30.43 -13.52 -10.54
C LYS A 957 29.38 -12.51 -10.10
N VAL A 958 29.13 -12.44 -8.80
CA VAL A 958 28.25 -11.46 -8.16
C VAL A 958 28.91 -10.07 -8.20
N SER A 959 28.13 -9.02 -8.49
CA SER A 959 28.60 -7.65 -8.71
C SER A 959 27.59 -6.60 -8.21
N ASP A 960 28.03 -5.33 -8.14
CA ASP A 960 27.25 -4.15 -7.71
C ASP A 960 26.94 -4.11 -6.20
N PHE A 961 28.00 -3.96 -5.41
CA PHE A 961 27.98 -4.00 -3.94
C PHE A 961 27.63 -2.65 -3.29
N GLY A 962 27.31 -1.60 -4.05
CA GLY A 962 26.96 -0.27 -3.50
C GLY A 962 25.85 -0.31 -2.45
N ALA A 963 24.86 -1.19 -2.64
CA ALA A 963 23.78 -1.41 -1.68
C ALA A 963 24.11 -2.41 -0.55
N SER A 964 25.34 -2.92 -0.43
CA SER A 964 25.69 -3.94 0.58
C SER A 964 25.70 -3.39 2.01
N ARG A 965 25.76 -4.24 3.04
CA ARG A 965 25.99 -3.78 4.41
C ARG A 965 26.60 -4.86 5.31
N TYR A 966 27.47 -4.41 6.22
CA TYR A 966 27.98 -5.21 7.33
C TYR A 966 26.92 -5.37 8.44
N ILE A 967 26.76 -6.58 8.96
CA ILE A 967 25.87 -6.87 10.10
C ILE A 967 26.63 -7.73 11.13
N PRO A 968 26.92 -7.19 12.32
CA PRO A 968 27.54 -7.94 13.41
C PRO A 968 26.68 -9.14 13.86
N ILE A 969 27.31 -10.31 14.03
CA ILE A 969 26.66 -11.59 14.37
C ILE A 969 25.93 -11.51 15.73
N ASP A 970 26.40 -10.66 16.63
CA ASP A 970 25.87 -10.40 17.97
C ASP A 970 24.64 -9.47 18.00
N LYS A 971 24.23 -8.90 16.86
CA LYS A 971 23.10 -7.94 16.77
C LYS A 971 22.04 -8.35 15.75
N THR A 972 21.16 -9.26 16.13
CA THR A 972 19.92 -9.52 15.38
C THR A 972 18.96 -8.33 15.46
N GLY A 973 18.58 -7.76 14.31
CA GLY A 973 17.51 -6.75 14.23
C GLY A 973 17.91 -5.33 13.80
N ILE A 974 19.11 -5.13 13.23
CA ILE A 974 19.53 -3.84 12.65
C ILE A 974 18.59 -3.44 11.50
N THR A 975 17.85 -2.35 11.68
CA THR A 975 17.04 -1.72 10.63
C THR A 975 17.91 -0.89 9.71
N THR A 976 17.64 -0.96 8.42
CA THR A 976 18.44 -0.35 7.35
C THR A 976 17.50 0.18 6.28
N ALA A 977 17.74 1.38 5.75
CA ALA A 977 16.95 1.87 4.62
C ALA A 977 16.93 0.82 3.49
N VAL A 978 15.72 0.49 3.02
CA VAL A 978 15.50 -0.50 1.96
C VAL A 978 16.16 -0.04 0.66
N GLN A 979 17.07 -0.87 0.14
CA GLN A 979 17.76 -0.64 -1.13
C GLN A 979 17.84 -1.96 -1.89
N GLY A 980 17.43 -1.94 -3.15
CA GLY A 980 17.45 -3.07 -4.07
C GLY A 980 16.39 -2.91 -5.16
N THR A 981 16.29 -3.89 -6.05
CA THR A 981 15.45 -3.81 -7.25
C THR A 981 14.06 -4.41 -7.04
N ILE A 982 13.03 -3.61 -7.29
CA ILE A 982 11.61 -4.04 -7.22
C ILE A 982 11.41 -5.26 -8.13
N GLY A 983 10.81 -6.33 -7.58
CA GLY A 983 10.66 -7.63 -8.23
C GLY A 983 11.75 -8.66 -7.89
N TYR A 984 12.89 -8.24 -7.32
CA TYR A 984 13.94 -9.12 -6.76
C TYR A 984 14.18 -8.92 -5.27
N LEU A 985 13.64 -7.84 -4.68
CA LEU A 985 13.68 -7.59 -3.25
C LEU A 985 12.99 -8.73 -2.48
N ASP A 986 13.71 -9.25 -1.48
CA ASP A 986 13.15 -10.12 -0.45
C ASP A 986 11.95 -9.39 0.20
N PRO A 987 10.74 -9.99 0.22
CA PRO A 987 9.57 -9.34 0.80
C PRO A 987 9.73 -9.03 2.28
N GLU A 988 10.34 -9.93 3.06
CA GLU A 988 10.61 -9.70 4.49
C GLU A 988 11.57 -8.51 4.65
N TYR A 989 12.63 -8.42 3.83
CA TYR A 989 13.50 -7.25 3.85
C TYR A 989 12.77 -5.95 3.48
N TYR A 990 11.92 -5.97 2.43
CA TYR A 990 11.16 -4.81 1.96
C TYR A 990 10.18 -4.26 3.00
N TYR A 991 9.52 -5.14 3.78
CA TYR A 991 8.55 -4.71 4.80
C TYR A 991 9.15 -4.44 6.18
N THR A 992 10.32 -4.98 6.51
CA THR A 992 10.86 -4.93 7.89
C THR A 992 12.09 -4.04 8.06
N ASP A 993 12.61 -3.42 6.99
CA ASP A 993 13.92 -2.74 6.92
C ASP A 993 15.13 -3.63 7.31
N ARG A 994 14.92 -4.92 7.60
CA ARG A 994 15.93 -5.85 8.11
C ARG A 994 16.26 -6.89 7.05
N PRO A 995 17.48 -6.89 6.49
CA PRO A 995 17.89 -7.98 5.60
C PRO A 995 18.04 -9.26 6.44
N THR A 996 17.24 -10.29 6.15
CA THR A 996 17.34 -11.58 6.84
C THR A 996 18.29 -12.52 6.10
N MET A 997 18.95 -13.40 6.85
CA MET A 997 20.07 -14.21 6.37
C MET A 997 19.62 -15.42 5.49
N ARG A 998 18.32 -15.57 5.21
CA ARG A 998 17.73 -16.92 5.23
C ARG A 998 16.96 -17.42 4.01
N GLU A 999 16.29 -16.59 3.21
CA GLU A 999 15.43 -17.14 2.14
C GLU A 999 16.20 -17.70 0.93
N ALA A 1000 17.16 -16.97 0.36
CA ALA A 1000 17.91 -17.43 -0.82
C ALA A 1000 18.74 -18.69 -0.52
N GLU A 1001 19.45 -18.72 0.61
CA GLU A 1001 20.27 -19.87 1.02
C GLU A 1001 19.40 -21.10 1.31
N MET A 1002 18.32 -20.98 2.10
CA MET A 1002 17.45 -22.13 2.37
C MET A 1002 16.73 -22.63 1.11
N ARG A 1003 16.40 -21.79 0.13
CA ARG A 1003 15.78 -22.25 -1.14
C ARG A 1003 16.78 -22.97 -2.05
N LEU A 1004 18.02 -22.49 -2.13
CA LEU A 1004 19.11 -23.16 -2.88
C LEU A 1004 19.59 -24.45 -2.21
N GLU A 1005 19.67 -24.52 -0.89
CA GLU A 1005 19.92 -25.77 -0.16
C GLU A 1005 18.77 -26.78 -0.34
N ASN A 1006 17.51 -26.33 -0.30
CA ASN A 1006 16.36 -27.20 -0.59
C ASN A 1006 16.37 -27.74 -2.03
N LEU A 1007 16.91 -27.00 -3.01
CA LEU A 1007 17.13 -27.51 -4.37
C LEU A 1007 18.22 -28.60 -4.43
N LEU A 1008 19.25 -28.52 -3.59
CA LEU A 1008 20.26 -29.58 -3.45
C LEU A 1008 19.68 -30.83 -2.77
N VAL A 1009 18.87 -30.67 -1.72
CA VAL A 1009 18.20 -31.79 -1.02
C VAL A 1009 17.20 -32.51 -1.94
N LYS A 1010 16.42 -31.76 -2.75
CA LYS A 1010 15.46 -32.34 -3.71
C LYS A 1010 16.07 -33.17 -4.83
N LYS A 1011 17.40 -33.13 -5.03
CA LYS A 1011 18.09 -33.95 -6.04
C LYS A 1011 18.00 -35.46 -5.78
N ASN A 1012 17.69 -35.87 -4.54
CA ASN A 1012 17.66 -37.28 -4.13
C ASN A 1012 16.26 -37.93 -4.06
N GLN A 1013 15.17 -37.24 -4.43
CA GLN A 1013 13.80 -37.80 -4.35
C GLN A 1013 12.87 -37.39 -5.52
N ILE A 1014 13.20 -37.78 -6.77
CA ILE A 1014 12.18 -37.95 -7.82
C ILE A 1014 12.54 -39.13 -8.74
N PRO A 1015 11.97 -40.33 -8.53
CA PRO A 1015 11.74 -41.31 -9.57
C PRO A 1015 10.32 -41.16 -10.14
N TYR A 1016 10.25 -40.73 -11.40
CA TYR A 1016 9.30 -41.09 -12.48
C TYR A 1016 7.77 -41.24 -12.23
N ILE A 1017 7.01 -40.96 -13.32
CA ILE A 1017 5.54 -41.08 -13.48
C ILE A 1017 4.80 -39.86 -12.88
N MET A 1018 3.98 -39.11 -13.61
CA MET A 1018 3.24 -39.42 -14.86
C MET A 1018 3.75 -38.68 -16.11
N ALA A 1019 3.76 -39.40 -17.24
CA ALA A 1019 3.82 -38.84 -18.59
C ALA A 1019 2.43 -38.98 -19.28
N PRO A 1020 2.09 -38.13 -20.27
CA PRO A 1020 0.75 -38.08 -20.87
C PRO A 1020 0.60 -39.01 -22.10
N ARG A 1021 -0.57 -39.65 -22.25
CA ARG A 1021 -1.12 -40.29 -23.49
C ARG A 1021 -2.65 -40.36 -23.38
N GLY A 1022 -3.46 -40.27 -24.45
CA GLY A 1022 -3.18 -40.04 -25.88
C GLY A 1022 -4.42 -40.33 -26.76
N TYR A 1023 -4.27 -40.14 -28.10
CA TYR A 1023 -5.23 -40.36 -29.22
C TYR A 1023 -6.16 -39.19 -29.61
N ASN A 1024 -6.29 -38.77 -30.89
CA ASN A 1024 -5.67 -39.15 -32.19
C ASN A 1024 -5.12 -37.85 -32.87
N GLU A 1025 -3.98 -37.76 -33.58
CA GLU A 1025 -3.53 -38.40 -34.84
C GLU A 1025 -4.43 -38.08 -36.06
N HIS A 1026 -3.98 -37.52 -37.20
CA HIS A 1026 -2.63 -37.20 -37.74
C HIS A 1026 -2.58 -35.87 -38.55
N ASN A 1027 -1.43 -35.18 -38.48
CA ASN A 1027 -0.59 -34.59 -39.56
C ASN A 1027 -1.20 -34.26 -40.96
N THR A 1028 -0.87 -33.16 -41.65
CA THR A 1028 0.42 -32.42 -41.63
C THR A 1028 0.33 -30.98 -42.17
N LEU A 1029 1.22 -30.10 -41.68
CA LEU A 1029 1.89 -28.97 -42.36
C LEU A 1029 1.19 -27.59 -42.60
N VAL A 1030 1.71 -26.60 -41.84
CA VAL A 1030 1.91 -25.16 -42.11
C VAL A 1030 0.94 -24.12 -41.48
N HIS A 1031 1.60 -23.20 -40.74
CA HIS A 1031 1.28 -21.80 -40.39
C HIS A 1031 0.69 -21.41 -39.02
N CYS A 1032 1.45 -20.49 -38.40
CA CYS A 1032 1.16 -19.43 -37.43
C CYS A 1032 0.50 -19.68 -36.05
N MET A 1033 1.18 -19.06 -35.07
CA MET A 1033 0.84 -18.74 -33.68
C MET A 1033 -0.65 -18.59 -33.31
N SER A 1034 -0.99 -19.01 -32.08
CA SER A 1034 -2.09 -18.43 -31.30
C SER A 1034 -1.66 -18.11 -29.87
N ILE A 1035 -2.14 -16.97 -29.34
CA ILE A 1035 -1.55 -16.22 -28.21
C ILE A 1035 -2.18 -16.58 -26.85
N GLU A 1036 -3.13 -17.52 -26.80
CA GLU A 1036 -4.02 -17.72 -25.65
C GLU A 1036 -3.39 -18.38 -24.41
N LYS A 1037 -2.24 -19.05 -24.53
CA LYS A 1037 -1.52 -19.59 -23.36
C LYS A 1037 -0.64 -18.57 -22.64
N VAL A 1038 -0.26 -17.47 -23.28
CA VAL A 1038 0.71 -16.50 -22.72
C VAL A 1038 0.14 -15.72 -21.52
N ASN A 1039 -1.17 -15.44 -21.50
CA ASN A 1039 -1.78 -14.58 -20.48
C ASN A 1039 -2.05 -15.24 -19.11
N LYS A 1040 -1.86 -16.56 -18.95
CA LYS A 1040 -1.99 -17.21 -17.63
C LYS A 1040 -0.65 -17.41 -16.88
N GLU A 1041 0.47 -17.08 -17.50
CA GLU A 1041 1.82 -17.31 -16.92
C GLU A 1041 2.58 -16.00 -16.64
N ALA A 1042 2.10 -14.85 -17.15
CA ALA A 1042 2.67 -13.53 -16.92
C ALA A 1042 2.41 -12.92 -15.52
N SER A 1043 1.58 -13.56 -14.67
CA SER A 1043 1.24 -13.09 -13.32
C SER A 1043 1.98 -13.83 -12.19
N ARG A 1044 2.98 -14.65 -12.51
CA ARG A 1044 3.91 -15.20 -11.50
C ARG A 1044 5.05 -14.22 -11.27
N GLN A 1045 5.21 -13.77 -10.02
CA GLN A 1045 6.50 -13.22 -9.58
C GLN A 1045 7.52 -14.35 -9.62
N TYR A 1046 8.57 -14.18 -10.43
CA TYR A 1046 9.67 -15.13 -10.53
C TYR A 1046 10.77 -14.70 -9.56
N THR A 1047 11.17 -15.59 -8.66
CA THR A 1047 12.41 -15.42 -7.88
C THR A 1047 13.63 -15.51 -8.82
N MET A 1048 14.84 -15.13 -8.38
CA MET A 1048 16.06 -15.34 -9.18
C MET A 1048 16.21 -16.82 -9.54
N GLU A 1049 15.87 -17.70 -8.62
CA GLU A 1049 15.89 -19.15 -8.77
C GLU A 1049 14.91 -19.60 -9.85
N ASP A 1050 13.67 -19.10 -9.85
CA ASP A 1050 12.70 -19.41 -10.90
C ASP A 1050 13.15 -18.85 -12.26
N GLU A 1051 13.71 -17.64 -12.29
CA GLU A 1051 14.23 -17.02 -13.51
C GLU A 1051 15.39 -17.83 -14.11
N ILE A 1052 16.33 -18.32 -13.29
CA ILE A 1052 17.44 -19.16 -13.75
C ILE A 1052 16.95 -20.53 -14.23
N ILE A 1053 15.96 -21.13 -13.56
CA ILE A 1053 15.54 -22.51 -13.82
C ILE A 1053 14.47 -22.62 -14.92
N LEU A 1054 13.59 -21.63 -15.11
CA LEU A 1054 12.42 -21.72 -16.00
C LEU A 1054 12.57 -21.01 -17.37
N SER A 1055 13.47 -20.03 -17.50
CA SER A 1055 13.60 -19.19 -18.71
C SER A 1055 14.12 -19.89 -19.98
N ALA A 1056 14.29 -21.22 -19.98
CA ALA A 1056 14.53 -21.97 -21.23
C ALA A 1056 13.25 -22.14 -22.06
N THR A 1057 12.09 -21.83 -21.47
CA THR A 1057 10.75 -22.10 -22.02
C THR A 1057 9.92 -20.84 -22.23
N TYR A 1058 10.38 -19.68 -21.75
CA TYR A 1058 9.62 -18.44 -21.70
C TYR A 1058 10.52 -17.21 -21.88
N PRO A 1059 10.44 -16.49 -23.02
CA PRO A 1059 10.79 -15.06 -23.03
C PRO A 1059 9.77 -14.28 -22.19
N ARG A 1060 10.22 -13.25 -21.48
CA ARG A 1060 9.35 -12.28 -20.77
C ARG A 1060 8.55 -11.42 -21.75
#